data_AF-A0A9K3M138-F1
#
_entry.id   AF-A0A9K3M138-F1
#
_cell.length_a   1.000
_cell.length_b   1.000
_cell.length_c   1.000
_cell.angle_alpha   90.00
_cell.angle_beta   90.00
_cell.angle_gamma   90.00
#
_symmetry.space_group_name_H-M   'P 1'
#
loop_
_entity.id
_entity.type
_entity.pdbx_description
1 polymer ?
#
loop_
_entity_poly.entity_id
_entity_poly.type
_entity_poly.pdbx_seq_one_letter_code
_entity_poly.pdbx_strand_id
1 'polypeptide(L)'
;MRIGSGAICTVKLSRIHPSKHIRNKYPNHTRKDEIVGVRILRQEEKIVHRKQQLSVVFVHDEFKDDGGQHIELYCVKRWAHVTAEGDANLFFDVPPPPAISPTGSEPDDINPHPMIARMATTVGPLSESDIAEARTLVNDVDDDNRPAPENIPARNESVPNIFNAAWGHSGSCNRKKTGPRDYKPRLEFGNNESMPTVLKIFESFFFQSFIKNVIIPATNQTMPGNRPLTYGEFLVFIGLWLLMATIVGPERRDYWSTKPIDMFEGAPFRLSHYMSRARFELILRHLSFTDKQAPPLLDRFWQVRPMISAWNDNMSRVFSPGWICCLDESMSTWINQYTCPGFMFVPRKPWPFGNEYHTICCGISGILFAMELVEGKDQPRQLRNEEDNFGKTVGLLLRLTRSLWGSARVLVLDSGFCVLKGLIELAKKGVYGSALIKKRKYWPKYIRGDEIKDHFKDMPVGSVDSIGGNLDGIDFDVFCMKEPDYVMMLMSTYGTNIRMGEHKNRDGVEAFQYPEVVHNHYQYRHQIDDHNNKRHQPISLEVTWATKTWENRVFAYLLATTEVNCNLASSFFIGEPPLPSLSFRKELARELLLNPYFNRNVATDERPKRKRTCCEHTFTTLRAYTKWQGSDIIPSSSIYPQRMCKGKHRKVRTYCSCSPGVVMCEECYAQHKLEIDGQ
;
A
#
# COMPACT_ATOMS: atom_id res chain seq x y z
N MET A 1 33.57 -8.30 13.63
CA MET A 1 34.33 -7.56 12.61
C MET A 1 33.66 -7.74 11.25
N ARG A 2 33.32 -6.64 10.57
CA ARG A 2 32.63 -6.65 9.26
C ARG A 2 33.64 -6.77 8.11
N ILE A 3 33.32 -7.58 7.10
CA ILE A 3 34.08 -7.62 5.84
C ILE A 3 33.59 -6.47 4.97
N GLY A 4 34.50 -5.65 4.45
CA GLY A 4 34.28 -4.45 3.64
C GLY A 4 35.40 -4.27 2.61
N SER A 5 35.25 -3.35 1.65
CA SER A 5 36.36 -3.00 0.75
C SER A 5 37.51 -2.42 1.59
N GLY A 6 38.74 -2.85 1.31
CA GLY A 6 39.93 -2.51 2.10
C GLY A 6 40.09 -3.28 3.42
N ALA A 7 39.16 -4.18 3.77
CA ALA A 7 39.29 -5.00 4.99
C ALA A 7 40.55 -5.87 4.93
N ILE A 8 41.20 -6.07 6.08
CA ILE A 8 42.34 -6.96 6.21
C ILE A 8 41.87 -8.28 6.80
N CYS A 9 42.23 -9.39 6.16
CA CYS A 9 41.79 -10.72 6.57
C CYS A 9 42.95 -11.71 6.69
N THR A 10 42.66 -12.83 7.36
CA THR A 10 43.43 -14.06 7.33
C THR A 10 42.67 -15.12 6.54
N VAL A 11 43.34 -15.83 5.64
CA VAL A 11 42.75 -16.84 4.75
C VAL A 11 43.61 -18.10 4.72
N LYS A 12 42.96 -19.28 4.71
CA LYS A 12 43.66 -20.58 4.54
C LYS A 12 44.23 -20.74 3.14
N LEU A 13 45.53 -21.03 3.02
CA LEU A 13 46.22 -21.20 1.73
C LEU A 13 45.54 -22.26 0.84
N SER A 14 45.06 -23.36 1.45
CA SER A 14 44.34 -24.44 0.76
C SER A 14 42.96 -24.06 0.20
N ARG A 15 42.45 -22.85 0.48
CA ARG A 15 41.14 -22.35 0.05
C ARG A 15 41.23 -21.17 -0.93
N ILE A 16 42.44 -20.82 -1.36
CA ILE A 16 42.69 -19.68 -2.25
C ILE A 16 42.74 -20.14 -3.71
N HIS A 17 42.13 -19.34 -4.58
CA HIS A 17 42.10 -19.53 -6.01
C HIS A 17 42.63 -18.28 -6.74
N PRO A 18 43.28 -18.43 -7.92
CA PRO A 18 43.69 -19.69 -8.54
C PRO A 18 44.81 -20.41 -7.76
N SER A 19 44.67 -21.71 -7.54
CA SER A 19 45.58 -22.48 -6.68
C SER A 19 47.00 -22.63 -7.25
N LYS A 20 47.22 -22.28 -8.54
CA LYS A 20 48.53 -22.34 -9.19
C LYS A 20 49.54 -21.39 -8.53
N HIS A 21 49.13 -20.17 -8.20
CA HIS A 21 50.00 -19.18 -7.56
C HIS A 21 50.42 -19.63 -6.15
N ILE A 22 49.50 -20.26 -5.42
CA ILE A 22 49.78 -20.83 -4.09
C ILE A 22 50.76 -22.00 -4.18
N ARG A 23 50.55 -22.94 -5.12
CA ARG A 23 51.45 -24.08 -5.29
C ARG A 23 52.86 -23.67 -5.74
N ASN A 24 52.97 -22.63 -6.58
CA ASN A 24 54.26 -22.14 -7.03
C ASN A 24 55.06 -21.47 -5.90
N LYS A 25 54.38 -20.73 -5.02
CA LYS A 25 55.03 -20.00 -3.93
C LYS A 25 55.21 -20.82 -2.65
N TYR A 26 54.25 -21.69 -2.33
CA TYR A 26 54.26 -22.58 -1.17
C TYR A 26 54.01 -24.03 -1.62
N PRO A 27 55.01 -24.70 -2.22
CA PRO A 27 54.85 -26.03 -2.80
C PRO A 27 54.45 -27.12 -1.80
N ASN A 28 54.77 -26.95 -0.51
CA ASN A 28 54.53 -27.94 0.56
C ASN A 28 53.58 -27.43 1.66
N HIS A 29 52.69 -26.47 1.36
CA HIS A 29 51.75 -25.97 2.36
C HIS A 29 50.75 -27.04 2.82
N THR A 30 50.42 -27.03 4.11
CA THR A 30 49.44 -27.91 4.73
C THR A 30 48.03 -27.30 4.69
N ARG A 31 47.01 -28.10 5.03
CA ARG A 31 45.62 -27.61 5.17
C ARG A 31 45.43 -26.61 6.31
N LYS A 32 46.40 -26.51 7.23
CA LYS A 32 46.35 -25.61 8.39
C LYS A 32 47.07 -24.28 8.15
N ASP A 33 47.82 -24.16 7.06
CA ASP A 33 48.62 -22.96 6.80
C ASP A 33 47.72 -21.83 6.31
N GLU A 34 47.94 -20.64 6.86
CA GLU A 34 47.14 -19.43 6.62
C GLU A 34 48.05 -18.29 6.17
N ILE A 35 47.50 -17.40 5.35
CA ILE A 35 48.12 -16.14 5.00
C ILE A 35 47.36 -15.01 5.69
N VAL A 36 48.12 -14.15 6.37
CA VAL A 36 47.61 -13.02 7.16
C VAL A 36 47.87 -11.75 6.37
N GLY A 37 46.99 -10.76 6.46
CA GLY A 37 47.24 -9.45 5.86
C GLY A 37 46.69 -9.30 4.45
N VAL A 38 45.79 -10.19 4.01
CA VAL A 38 45.19 -10.05 2.67
C VAL A 38 44.21 -8.89 2.66
N ARG A 39 44.30 -8.03 1.63
CA ARG A 39 43.46 -6.85 1.49
C ARG A 39 42.30 -7.14 0.56
N ILE A 40 41.08 -7.06 1.06
CA ILE A 40 39.86 -7.30 0.28
C ILE A 40 39.63 -6.13 -0.68
N LEU A 41 39.36 -6.44 -1.94
CA LEU A 41 39.04 -5.46 -2.98
C LEU A 41 37.53 -5.38 -3.22
N ARG A 42 36.90 -6.53 -3.45
CA ARG A 42 35.48 -6.63 -3.82
C ARG A 42 34.90 -8.00 -3.47
N GLN A 43 33.58 -8.11 -3.58
CA GLN A 43 32.85 -9.37 -3.40
C GLN A 43 32.16 -9.71 -4.73
N GLU A 44 32.30 -10.94 -5.18
CA GLU A 44 31.69 -11.38 -6.45
C GLU A 44 31.31 -12.87 -6.37
N GLU A 45 30.41 -13.30 -7.26
CA GLU A 45 30.13 -14.73 -7.41
C GLU A 45 31.20 -15.39 -8.27
N LYS A 46 31.88 -16.38 -7.71
CA LYS A 46 32.86 -17.22 -8.45
C LYS A 46 32.42 -18.67 -8.44
N ILE A 47 32.79 -19.40 -9.50
CA ILE A 47 32.60 -20.85 -9.56
C ILE A 47 33.75 -21.51 -8.79
N VAL A 48 33.45 -22.03 -7.60
CA VAL A 48 34.40 -22.79 -6.77
C VAL A 48 33.86 -24.22 -6.63
N HIS A 49 34.67 -25.21 -7.03
CA HIS A 49 34.25 -26.62 -7.07
C HIS A 49 32.94 -26.87 -7.84
N ARG A 50 32.81 -26.26 -9.04
CA ARG A 50 31.63 -26.38 -9.93
C ARG A 50 30.30 -25.86 -9.33
N LYS A 51 30.35 -25.04 -8.27
CA LYS A 51 29.19 -24.35 -7.70
C LYS A 51 29.44 -22.85 -7.65
N GLN A 52 28.46 -22.05 -8.02
CA GLN A 52 28.50 -20.60 -7.79
C GLN A 52 28.48 -20.34 -6.28
N GLN A 53 29.49 -19.63 -5.80
CA GLN A 53 29.65 -19.31 -4.39
C GLN A 53 30.13 -17.86 -4.24
N LEU A 54 29.50 -17.15 -3.32
CA LEU A 54 29.87 -15.79 -2.94
C LEU A 54 31.31 -15.77 -2.39
N SER A 55 32.21 -15.12 -3.12
CA SER A 55 33.64 -15.11 -2.87
C SER A 55 34.14 -13.69 -2.65
N VAL A 56 35.21 -13.56 -1.88
CA VAL A 56 35.91 -12.30 -1.67
C VAL A 56 37.17 -12.31 -2.52
N VAL A 57 37.38 -11.24 -3.29
CA VAL A 57 38.58 -11.00 -4.09
C VAL A 57 39.52 -10.13 -3.29
N PHE A 58 40.79 -10.51 -3.26
CA PHE A 58 41.80 -9.85 -2.46
C PHE A 58 43.16 -9.90 -3.12
N VAL A 59 44.06 -9.05 -2.63
CA VAL A 59 45.47 -8.99 -3.01
C VAL A 59 46.36 -9.11 -1.78
N HIS A 60 47.60 -9.53 -2.01
CA HIS A 60 48.63 -9.61 -0.99
C HIS A 60 50.00 -9.27 -1.61
N ASP A 61 50.90 -8.67 -0.82
CA ASP A 61 52.23 -8.24 -1.30
C ASP A 61 53.10 -9.39 -1.81
N GLU A 62 52.86 -10.59 -1.29
CA GLU A 62 53.57 -11.79 -1.71
C GLU A 62 53.16 -12.33 -3.08
N PHE A 63 52.07 -11.85 -3.68
CA PHE A 63 51.63 -12.31 -5.00
C PHE A 63 51.61 -11.14 -5.97
N LYS A 64 52.72 -10.99 -6.69
CA LYS A 64 52.89 -10.01 -7.76
C LYS A 64 53.32 -10.73 -9.04
N ASP A 65 52.93 -10.21 -10.18
CA ASP A 65 53.41 -10.67 -11.48
C ASP A 65 54.82 -10.15 -11.79
N ASP A 66 55.40 -10.57 -12.92
CA ASP A 66 56.75 -10.19 -13.34
C ASP A 66 56.89 -8.67 -13.61
N GLY A 67 55.77 -7.94 -13.73
CA GLY A 67 55.70 -6.48 -13.84
C GLY A 67 55.52 -5.75 -12.51
N GLY A 68 55.48 -6.47 -11.37
CA GLY A 68 55.31 -5.90 -10.03
C GLY A 68 53.87 -5.55 -9.65
N GLN A 69 52.87 -5.90 -10.48
CA GLN A 69 51.46 -5.67 -10.18
C GLN A 69 50.90 -6.81 -9.33
N HIS A 70 50.01 -6.48 -8.38
CA HIS A 70 49.39 -7.50 -7.53
C HIS A 70 48.49 -8.46 -8.33
N ILE A 71 48.64 -9.75 -8.04
CA ILE A 71 47.79 -10.80 -8.59
C ILE A 71 46.51 -10.87 -7.74
N GLU A 72 45.35 -10.81 -8.40
CA GLU A 72 44.06 -11.00 -7.74
C GLU A 72 43.83 -12.47 -7.39
N LEU A 73 43.56 -12.71 -6.11
CA LEU A 73 43.22 -14.02 -5.56
C LEU A 73 41.83 -13.96 -4.94
N TYR A 74 41.18 -15.11 -4.78
CA TYR A 74 39.86 -15.17 -4.17
C TYR A 74 39.63 -16.43 -3.35
N CYS A 75 38.71 -16.34 -2.37
CA CYS A 75 38.21 -17.48 -1.61
C CYS A 75 36.73 -17.30 -1.26
N VAL A 76 36.02 -18.39 -0.95
CA VAL A 76 34.64 -18.31 -0.47
C VAL A 76 34.60 -17.53 0.86
N LYS A 77 33.65 -16.60 0.99
CA LYS A 77 33.57 -15.63 2.11
C LYS A 77 33.73 -16.24 3.50
N ARG A 78 33.16 -17.44 3.73
CA ARG A 78 33.25 -18.16 5.02
C ARG A 78 34.68 -18.51 5.48
N TRP A 79 35.65 -18.46 4.57
CA TRP A 79 37.06 -18.79 4.84
C TRP A 79 37.95 -17.56 5.04
N ALA A 80 37.40 -16.35 4.95
CA ALA A 80 38.10 -15.10 5.24
C ALA A 80 37.75 -14.62 6.64
N HIS A 81 38.73 -14.62 7.53
CA HIS A 81 38.60 -14.16 8.90
C HIS A 81 39.09 -12.72 9.01
N VAL A 82 38.19 -11.78 9.28
CA VAL A 82 38.51 -10.34 9.33
C VAL A 82 39.36 -10.02 10.56
N THR A 83 40.52 -9.41 10.33
CA THR A 83 41.44 -8.92 11.38
C THR A 83 41.45 -7.40 11.49
N ALA A 84 41.07 -6.67 10.43
CA ALA A 84 40.73 -5.24 10.49
C ALA A 84 39.53 -4.92 9.59
N GLU A 85 38.59 -4.11 10.08
CA GLU A 85 37.35 -3.78 9.36
C GLU A 85 37.61 -2.88 8.15
N GLY A 86 36.88 -3.13 7.06
CA GLY A 86 36.85 -2.27 5.87
C GLY A 86 35.48 -1.65 5.66
N ASP A 87 35.35 -0.73 4.70
CA ASP A 87 34.08 -0.05 4.42
C ASP A 87 33.09 -1.00 3.73
N ALA A 88 32.00 -1.32 4.42
CA ALA A 88 30.98 -2.25 3.94
C ALA A 88 30.06 -1.65 2.86
N ASN A 89 30.05 -0.32 2.72
CA ASN A 89 29.20 0.38 1.75
C ASN A 89 29.79 0.35 0.33
N LEU A 90 31.11 0.15 0.20
CA LEU A 90 31.83 0.10 -1.09
C LEU A 90 31.79 -1.27 -1.79
N PHE A 91 31.07 -2.27 -1.25
CA PHE A 91 30.78 -3.50 -2.01
C PHE A 91 29.61 -3.33 -2.99
N PHE A 92 28.85 -2.25 -2.87
CA PHE A 92 27.69 -1.94 -3.70
C PHE A 92 28.00 -0.74 -4.59
N ASP A 93 28.95 -0.90 -5.52
CA ASP A 93 28.98 -0.07 -6.72
C ASP A 93 27.84 -0.54 -7.66
N VAL A 94 26.60 -0.22 -7.29
CA VAL A 94 25.58 0.03 -8.31
C VAL A 94 26.00 1.38 -8.90
N PRO A 95 26.31 1.48 -10.20
CA PRO A 95 26.67 2.77 -10.78
C PRO A 95 25.53 3.76 -10.47
N PRO A 96 25.84 5.02 -10.12
CA PRO A 96 24.82 6.01 -9.83
C PRO A 96 23.85 6.05 -11.02
N PRO A 97 22.53 6.04 -10.78
CA PRO A 97 21.58 6.17 -11.88
C PRO A 97 21.93 7.45 -12.64
N PRO A 98 21.89 7.43 -13.98
CA PRO A 98 22.17 8.62 -14.76
C PRO A 98 21.29 9.74 -14.24
N ALA A 99 21.88 10.91 -14.02
CA ALA A 99 21.15 12.10 -13.64
C ALA A 99 20.01 12.30 -14.64
N ILE A 100 18.78 12.07 -14.19
CA ILE A 100 17.59 12.22 -15.03
C ILE A 100 17.45 13.70 -15.29
N SER A 101 17.99 14.11 -16.43
CA SER A 101 17.58 15.34 -17.10
C SER A 101 16.11 15.16 -17.48
N PRO A 102 15.24 16.16 -17.28
CA PRO A 102 13.83 16.05 -17.66
C PRO A 102 13.72 16.13 -19.19
N THR A 103 14.03 15.04 -19.86
CA THR A 103 13.74 14.82 -21.27
C THR A 103 12.93 13.54 -21.36
N GLY A 104 11.67 13.68 -21.78
CA GLY A 104 10.65 12.64 -21.69
C GLY A 104 10.96 11.38 -22.50
N SER A 105 11.51 10.39 -21.81
CA SER A 105 11.37 8.97 -22.17
C SER A 105 10.57 8.30 -21.06
N GLU A 106 9.51 7.58 -21.45
CA GLU A 106 8.66 6.79 -20.56
C GLU A 106 9.52 5.87 -19.67
N PRO A 107 9.19 5.71 -18.37
CA PRO A 107 9.90 4.75 -17.53
C PRO A 107 9.73 3.35 -18.13
N ASP A 108 10.85 2.65 -18.34
CA ASP A 108 10.88 1.31 -18.92
C ASP A 108 9.82 0.40 -18.31
N ASP A 109 9.04 -0.21 -19.21
CA ASP A 109 7.87 -1.03 -18.89
C ASP A 109 8.31 -2.38 -18.30
N ILE A 110 8.68 -2.40 -17.01
CA ILE A 110 8.85 -3.67 -16.28
C ILE A 110 7.46 -4.24 -16.06
N ASN A 111 6.98 -5.06 -16.98
CA ASN A 111 5.73 -5.80 -16.81
C ASN A 111 5.80 -6.69 -15.55
N PRO A 112 4.66 -6.90 -14.86
CA PRO A 112 4.63 -7.82 -13.73
C PRO A 112 5.09 -9.21 -14.17
N HIS A 113 5.74 -9.95 -13.28
CA HIS A 113 6.17 -11.31 -13.59
C HIS A 113 4.94 -12.13 -14.04
N PRO A 114 4.99 -12.87 -15.17
CA PRO A 114 3.82 -13.53 -15.75
C PRO A 114 3.07 -14.44 -14.76
N MET A 115 3.81 -15.08 -13.85
CA MET A 115 3.20 -15.93 -12.80
C MET A 115 2.47 -15.11 -11.74
N ILE A 116 3.01 -13.98 -11.30
CA ILE A 116 2.31 -13.08 -10.36
C ILE A 116 1.05 -12.52 -11.02
N ALA A 117 1.14 -12.14 -12.30
CA ALA A 117 -0.01 -11.69 -13.08
C ALA A 117 -1.10 -12.77 -13.17
N ARG A 118 -0.72 -14.02 -13.46
CA ARG A 118 -1.64 -15.18 -13.47
C ARG A 118 -2.30 -15.35 -12.10
N MET A 119 -1.50 -15.44 -11.04
CA MET A 119 -1.97 -15.66 -9.67
C MET A 119 -2.90 -14.54 -9.19
N ALA A 120 -2.63 -13.29 -9.56
CA ALA A 120 -3.47 -12.14 -9.21
C ALA A 120 -4.86 -12.17 -9.88
N THR A 121 -5.01 -12.92 -10.97
CA THR A 121 -6.30 -13.13 -11.67
C THR A 121 -7.00 -14.43 -11.28
N THR A 122 -6.35 -15.28 -10.48
CA THR A 122 -6.93 -16.55 -10.03
C THR A 122 -8.09 -16.28 -9.07
N VAL A 123 -9.24 -16.89 -9.34
CA VAL A 123 -10.40 -16.87 -8.44
C VAL A 123 -10.28 -18.02 -7.45
N GLY A 124 -10.21 -17.71 -6.15
CA GLY A 124 -10.11 -18.70 -5.08
C GLY A 124 -8.70 -18.76 -4.44
N PRO A 125 -8.51 -19.65 -3.46
CA PRO A 125 -7.24 -19.78 -2.75
C PRO A 125 -6.13 -20.27 -3.69
N LEU A 126 -4.91 -19.76 -3.50
CA LEU A 126 -3.73 -20.22 -4.23
C LEU A 126 -3.35 -21.65 -3.81
N SER A 127 -2.86 -22.45 -4.75
CA SER A 127 -2.35 -23.79 -4.44
C SER A 127 -1.03 -23.73 -3.67
N GLU A 128 -0.66 -24.79 -2.95
CA GLU A 128 0.62 -24.83 -2.23
C GLU A 128 1.83 -24.63 -3.17
N SER A 129 1.74 -25.14 -4.40
CA SER A 129 2.78 -24.94 -5.44
C SER A 129 2.89 -23.46 -5.81
N ASP A 130 1.75 -22.79 -6.05
CA ASP A 130 1.73 -21.36 -6.37
C ASP A 130 2.33 -20.52 -5.24
N ILE A 131 2.01 -20.87 -3.99
CA ILE A 131 2.54 -20.19 -2.80
C ILE A 131 4.06 -20.40 -2.71
N ALA A 132 4.55 -21.62 -2.93
CA ALA A 132 5.96 -21.93 -2.90
C ALA A 132 6.74 -21.17 -3.98
N GLU A 133 6.20 -21.09 -5.20
CA GLU A 133 6.80 -20.33 -6.29
C GLU A 133 6.78 -18.83 -6.01
N ALA A 134 5.64 -18.27 -5.60
CA ALA A 134 5.53 -16.85 -5.26
C ALA A 134 6.51 -16.43 -4.15
N ARG A 135 6.76 -17.31 -3.17
CA ARG A 135 7.78 -17.10 -2.13
C ARG A 135 9.21 -16.96 -2.65
N THR A 136 9.51 -17.51 -3.83
CA THR A 136 10.84 -17.34 -4.46
C THR A 136 10.94 -16.05 -5.26
N LEU A 137 9.80 -15.49 -5.67
CA LEU A 137 9.72 -14.32 -6.54
C LEU A 137 9.55 -13.02 -5.76
N VAL A 138 8.89 -13.06 -4.60
CA VAL A 138 8.55 -11.88 -3.80
C VAL A 138 9.49 -11.73 -2.62
N ASN A 139 10.02 -10.52 -2.43
CA ASN A 139 10.95 -10.22 -1.35
C ASN A 139 10.30 -10.33 0.04
N ASP A 140 9.10 -9.79 0.23
CA ASP A 140 8.41 -9.80 1.51
C ASP A 140 7.15 -10.65 1.48
N VAL A 141 7.14 -11.66 2.35
CA VAL A 141 6.06 -12.63 2.47
C VAL A 141 5.57 -12.58 3.90
N ASP A 142 4.27 -12.32 4.07
CA ASP A 142 3.63 -12.49 5.35
C ASP A 142 3.33 -13.99 5.58
N ASP A 143 3.94 -14.53 6.61
CA ASP A 143 3.86 -15.93 7.00
C ASP A 143 3.22 -16.01 8.38
N ASP A 144 1.90 -16.19 8.39
CA ASP A 144 1.07 -16.20 9.61
C ASP A 144 1.47 -17.30 10.59
N ASN A 145 2.25 -18.31 10.15
CA ASN A 145 2.74 -19.37 11.03
C ASN A 145 3.96 -18.97 11.87
N ARG A 146 4.56 -17.80 11.60
CA ARG A 146 5.65 -17.30 12.43
C ARG A 146 5.11 -16.74 13.74
N PRO A 147 5.72 -17.07 14.88
CA PRO A 147 5.40 -16.39 16.13
C PRO A 147 5.75 -14.91 16.01
N ALA A 148 4.95 -14.04 16.64
CA ALA A 148 5.32 -12.64 16.83
C ALA A 148 6.74 -12.55 17.43
N PRO A 149 7.60 -11.61 16.99
CA PRO A 149 8.98 -11.53 17.46
C PRO A 149 9.11 -11.51 18.99
N GLU A 150 8.18 -10.85 19.67
CA GLU A 150 8.12 -10.73 21.13
C GLU A 150 7.78 -12.06 21.84
N ASN A 151 7.23 -13.03 21.12
CA ASN A 151 6.89 -14.36 21.63
C ASN A 151 8.02 -15.38 21.43
N ILE A 152 9.11 -15.01 20.75
CA ILE A 152 10.26 -15.91 20.55
C ILE A 152 11.11 -15.90 21.82
N PRO A 153 11.30 -17.04 22.53
CA PRO A 153 12.12 -17.08 23.73
C PRO A 153 13.56 -16.69 23.44
N ALA A 154 14.15 -15.80 24.25
CA ALA A 154 15.56 -15.48 24.14
C ALA A 154 16.43 -16.62 24.70
N ARG A 155 17.67 -16.72 24.23
CA ARG A 155 18.61 -17.76 24.68
C ARG A 155 18.90 -17.56 26.18
N ASN A 156 18.66 -18.59 26.98
CA ASN A 156 18.79 -18.59 28.45
C ASN A 156 17.81 -17.67 29.19
N GLU A 157 16.68 -17.31 28.58
CA GLU A 157 15.65 -16.51 29.24
C GLU A 157 14.89 -17.32 30.29
N SER A 158 14.93 -16.86 31.54
CA SER A 158 14.04 -17.32 32.60
C SER A 158 12.71 -16.56 32.48
N VAL A 159 11.60 -17.29 32.34
CA VAL A 159 10.26 -16.70 32.29
C VAL A 159 9.64 -16.82 33.70
N PRO A 160 9.36 -15.69 34.38
CA PRO A 160 8.75 -15.73 35.71
C PRO A 160 7.34 -16.32 35.64
N ASN A 161 6.91 -17.01 36.71
CA ASN A 161 5.52 -17.39 36.86
C ASN A 161 4.70 -16.16 37.26
N ILE A 162 3.84 -15.72 36.34
CA ILE A 162 2.98 -14.54 36.50
C ILE A 162 1.53 -14.90 36.82
N PHE A 163 1.21 -16.20 36.91
CA PHE A 163 -0.14 -16.68 37.15
C PHE A 163 -0.41 -16.95 38.62
N ASN A 164 -1.67 -16.78 39.00
CA ASN A 164 -2.19 -17.18 40.31
C ASN A 164 -2.14 -18.72 40.45
N ALA A 165 -2.12 -19.20 41.70
CA ALA A 165 -2.06 -20.62 41.98
C ALA A 165 -3.39 -21.37 41.72
N ALA A 166 -4.52 -20.67 41.78
CA ALA A 166 -5.85 -21.25 41.65
C ALA A 166 -6.53 -20.83 40.34
N TRP A 167 -7.28 -21.76 39.78
CA TRP A 167 -8.22 -21.52 38.68
C TRP A 167 -9.49 -20.82 39.17
N GLY A 168 -10.15 -20.11 38.26
CA GLY A 168 -11.38 -19.39 38.49
C GLY A 168 -11.29 -17.91 38.09
N HIS A 169 -12.45 -17.27 38.01
CA HIS A 169 -12.59 -15.83 37.78
C HIS A 169 -13.26 -15.18 38.99
N SER A 170 -12.80 -14.00 39.38
CA SER A 170 -13.38 -13.22 40.51
C SER A 170 -14.82 -12.74 40.30
N GLY A 171 -15.40 -12.99 39.11
CA GLY A 171 -16.67 -12.38 38.67
C GLY A 171 -16.58 -10.89 38.32
N SER A 172 -15.44 -10.24 38.57
CA SER A 172 -15.28 -8.79 38.42
C SER A 172 -14.44 -8.43 37.19
N CYS A 173 -14.95 -7.53 36.34
CA CYS A 173 -14.26 -7.11 35.11
C CYS A 173 -13.32 -5.92 35.38
N ASN A 174 -12.03 -6.07 35.06
CA ASN A 174 -11.00 -5.04 35.29
C ASN A 174 -11.29 -3.71 34.57
N ARG A 175 -11.89 -3.76 33.38
CA ARG A 175 -12.42 -2.57 32.71
C ARG A 175 -13.58 -1.95 33.50
N LYS A 176 -14.61 -2.72 33.87
CA LYS A 176 -15.82 -2.19 34.52
C LYS A 176 -15.52 -1.59 35.91
N LYS A 177 -14.47 -2.05 36.60
CA LYS A 177 -14.00 -1.49 37.88
C LYS A 177 -13.63 -0.01 37.80
N THR A 178 -13.23 0.50 36.63
CA THR A 178 -12.89 1.93 36.45
C THR A 178 -14.12 2.81 36.20
N GLY A 179 -15.34 2.24 36.27
CA GLY A 179 -16.61 2.93 36.02
C GLY A 179 -16.88 3.41 34.58
N PRO A 180 -16.32 2.79 33.50
CA PRO A 180 -16.54 3.29 32.15
C PRO A 180 -17.94 2.95 31.64
N ARG A 181 -18.49 3.81 30.79
CA ARG A 181 -19.75 3.54 30.07
C ARG A 181 -19.47 2.79 28.78
N ASP A 182 -20.44 2.00 28.32
CA ASP A 182 -20.41 1.42 26.98
C ASP A 182 -20.83 2.48 25.95
N TYR A 183 -19.87 3.33 25.59
CA TYR A 183 -20.07 4.41 24.64
C TYR A 183 -20.60 3.88 23.30
N LYS A 184 -21.59 4.59 22.75
CA LYS A 184 -22.03 4.42 21.36
C LYS A 184 -21.06 5.17 20.43
N PRO A 185 -20.91 4.72 19.17
CA PRO A 185 -20.21 5.50 18.15
C PRO A 185 -20.80 6.90 18.05
N ARG A 186 -19.94 7.90 17.80
CA ARG A 186 -20.36 9.29 17.57
C ARG A 186 -19.62 9.85 16.37
N LEU A 187 -20.33 10.67 15.61
CA LEU A 187 -19.81 11.41 14.46
C LEU A 187 -20.04 12.89 14.73
N GLU A 188 -18.98 13.69 14.68
CA GLU A 188 -19.06 15.13 14.83
C GLU A 188 -19.40 15.78 13.48
N PHE A 189 -20.63 16.26 13.36
CA PHE A 189 -21.05 17.11 12.25
C PHE A 189 -20.78 18.58 12.61
N GLY A 190 -20.23 19.36 11.67
CA GLY A 190 -20.17 20.81 11.82
C GLY A 190 -21.59 21.39 11.79
N ASN A 191 -22.03 21.96 12.92
CA ASN A 191 -23.28 22.69 13.22
C ASN A 191 -24.54 22.47 12.34
N ASN A 192 -25.62 22.02 13.01
CA ASN A 192 -27.05 22.36 12.82
C ASN A 192 -27.86 21.88 11.59
N GLU A 193 -27.42 20.87 10.83
CA GLU A 193 -28.34 20.18 9.90
C GLU A 193 -28.88 18.89 10.54
N SER A 194 -30.20 18.70 10.50
CA SER A 194 -30.86 17.53 11.10
C SER A 194 -30.60 16.23 10.35
N MET A 195 -30.22 16.31 9.06
CA MET A 195 -29.85 15.16 8.22
C MET A 195 -28.79 15.58 7.17
N PRO A 196 -27.50 15.27 7.37
CA PRO A 196 -26.44 15.63 6.42
C PRO A 196 -26.59 14.83 5.12
N THR A 197 -26.33 15.46 3.97
CA THR A 197 -26.30 14.76 2.67
C THR A 197 -25.16 13.74 2.61
N VAL A 198 -25.26 12.77 1.68
CA VAL A 198 -24.17 11.81 1.40
C VAL A 198 -22.86 12.54 1.08
N LEU A 199 -22.93 13.65 0.33
CA LEU A 199 -21.78 14.53 0.07
C LEU A 199 -21.17 15.07 1.38
N LYS A 200 -22.00 15.53 2.31
CA LYS A 200 -21.54 16.11 3.57
C LYS A 200 -20.92 15.08 4.51
N ILE A 201 -21.47 13.86 4.55
CA ILE A 201 -20.84 12.73 5.23
C ILE A 201 -19.49 12.42 4.58
N PHE A 202 -19.46 12.34 3.25
CA PHE A 202 -18.23 12.10 2.51
C PHE A 202 -17.16 13.13 2.81
N GLU A 203 -17.45 14.42 2.71
CA GLU A 203 -16.50 15.48 3.02
C GLU A 203 -16.02 15.46 4.49
N SER A 204 -16.85 14.98 5.43
CA SER A 204 -16.46 14.82 6.84
C SER A 204 -15.35 13.78 7.01
N PHE A 205 -15.43 12.65 6.30
CA PHE A 205 -14.39 11.61 6.34
C PHE A 205 -13.25 11.85 5.34
N PHE A 206 -13.53 12.53 4.24
CA PHE A 206 -12.61 12.78 3.13
C PHE A 206 -11.76 14.01 3.41
N PHE A 207 -10.76 13.88 4.30
CA PHE A 207 -9.65 14.80 4.68
C PHE A 207 -9.53 16.12 3.87
N GLN A 208 -10.58 16.93 3.91
CA GLN A 208 -10.85 17.98 2.93
C GLN A 208 -9.83 19.10 3.00
N SER A 209 -9.40 19.41 4.23
CA SER A 209 -8.36 20.41 4.49
C SER A 209 -7.06 20.06 3.77
N PHE A 210 -6.59 18.82 3.88
CA PHE A 210 -5.35 18.40 3.23
C PHE A 210 -5.48 18.36 1.70
N ILE A 211 -6.65 17.98 1.17
CA ILE A 211 -6.90 18.04 -0.28
C ILE A 211 -6.81 19.48 -0.80
N LYS A 212 -7.49 20.42 -0.13
CA LYS A 212 -7.53 21.83 -0.54
C LYS A 212 -6.18 22.54 -0.37
N ASN A 213 -5.44 22.20 0.67
CA ASN A 213 -4.22 22.92 1.06
C ASN A 213 -2.92 22.26 0.55
N VAL A 214 -2.94 20.97 0.23
CA VAL A 214 -1.75 20.22 -0.20
C VAL A 214 -1.93 19.60 -1.59
N ILE A 215 -2.89 18.67 -1.75
CA ILE A 215 -3.03 17.90 -3.01
C ILE A 215 -3.31 18.83 -4.19
N ILE A 216 -4.30 19.71 -4.08
CA ILE A 216 -4.70 20.59 -5.18
C ILE A 216 -3.59 21.60 -5.51
N PRO A 217 -3.00 22.35 -4.55
CA PRO A 217 -1.90 23.26 -4.82
C PRO A 217 -0.68 22.56 -5.41
N ALA A 218 -0.25 21.42 -4.86
CA ALA A 218 0.91 20.67 -5.37
C ALA A 218 0.66 20.12 -6.79
N THR A 219 -0.56 19.65 -7.07
CA THR A 219 -0.96 19.23 -8.41
C THR A 219 -0.91 20.42 -9.40
N ASN A 220 -1.46 21.57 -9.00
CA ASN A 220 -1.46 22.79 -9.81
C ASN A 220 -0.06 23.32 -10.14
N GLN A 221 0.92 23.16 -9.25
CA GLN A 221 2.30 23.60 -9.50
C GLN A 221 2.96 22.87 -10.67
N THR A 222 2.59 21.61 -10.92
CA THR A 222 3.17 20.82 -12.00
C THR A 222 2.32 20.82 -13.27
N MET A 223 1.04 21.17 -13.17
CA MET A 223 0.11 21.19 -14.31
C MET A 223 0.43 22.34 -15.28
N PRO A 224 0.53 22.06 -16.59
CA PRO A 224 0.67 23.11 -17.59
C PRO A 224 -0.65 23.84 -17.87
N GLY A 225 -0.55 25.13 -18.21
CA GLY A 225 -1.67 25.98 -18.61
C GLY A 225 -2.20 26.90 -17.51
N ASN A 226 -3.09 27.83 -17.89
CA ASN A 226 -3.53 28.92 -17.01
C ASN A 226 -4.80 28.58 -16.19
N ARG A 227 -5.33 27.36 -16.31
CA ARG A 227 -6.55 26.94 -15.59
C ARG A 227 -6.21 26.02 -14.42
N PRO A 228 -6.14 26.55 -13.18
CA PRO A 228 -5.88 25.74 -12.00
C PRO A 228 -7.05 24.78 -11.73
N LEU A 229 -6.71 23.60 -11.24
CA LEU A 229 -7.63 22.64 -10.62
C LEU A 229 -8.24 23.28 -9.37
N THR A 230 -9.58 23.31 -9.32
CA THR A 230 -10.33 23.77 -8.15
C THR A 230 -10.86 22.58 -7.35
N TYR A 231 -11.29 22.81 -6.12
CA TYR A 231 -11.88 21.75 -5.29
C TYR A 231 -13.12 21.12 -5.92
N GLY A 232 -14.04 21.93 -6.47
CA GLY A 232 -15.21 21.40 -7.16
C GLY A 232 -14.86 20.56 -8.38
N GLU A 233 -13.86 20.98 -9.17
CA GLU A 233 -13.38 20.21 -10.32
C GLU A 233 -12.69 18.90 -9.89
N PHE A 234 -11.95 18.92 -8.77
CA PHE A 234 -11.37 17.73 -8.18
C PHE A 234 -12.44 16.73 -7.73
N LEU A 235 -13.53 17.19 -7.09
CA LEU A 235 -14.65 16.31 -6.75
C LEU A 235 -15.30 15.70 -8.00
N VAL A 236 -15.43 16.46 -9.09
CA VAL A 236 -15.88 15.89 -10.39
C VAL A 236 -14.92 14.78 -10.83
N PHE A 237 -13.60 15.00 -10.81
CA PHE A 237 -12.60 13.99 -11.14
C PHE A 237 -12.76 12.71 -10.31
N ILE A 238 -12.99 12.83 -9.00
CA ILE A 238 -13.27 11.69 -8.11
C ILE A 238 -14.61 11.00 -8.45
N GLY A 239 -15.66 11.78 -8.68
CA GLY A 239 -16.97 11.26 -9.07
C GLY A 239 -16.93 10.45 -10.37
N LEU A 240 -16.07 10.82 -11.32
CA LEU A 240 -15.84 10.04 -12.54
C LEU A 240 -15.19 8.68 -12.25
N TRP A 241 -14.21 8.61 -11.34
CA TRP A 241 -13.61 7.34 -10.92
C TRP A 241 -14.61 6.43 -10.23
N LEU A 242 -15.40 6.97 -9.30
CA LEU A 242 -16.46 6.21 -8.64
C LEU A 242 -17.49 5.69 -9.65
N LEU A 243 -17.90 6.53 -10.61
CA LEU A 243 -18.88 6.12 -11.62
C LEU A 243 -18.32 5.03 -12.56
N MET A 244 -17.06 5.14 -12.99
CA MET A 244 -16.39 4.09 -13.76
C MET A 244 -16.30 2.78 -12.96
N ALA A 245 -16.08 2.85 -11.64
CA ALA A 245 -16.04 1.71 -10.73
C ALA A 245 -17.43 1.12 -10.40
N THR A 246 -18.41 1.31 -11.29
CA THR A 246 -19.73 0.67 -11.20
C THR A 246 -19.94 -0.41 -12.26
N ILE A 247 -19.03 -0.53 -13.22
CA ILE A 247 -19.15 -1.43 -14.37
C ILE A 247 -17.76 -2.00 -14.73
N VAL A 248 -17.71 -3.31 -15.00
CA VAL A 248 -16.52 -4.00 -15.50
C VAL A 248 -16.59 -4.10 -17.02
N GLY A 249 -15.45 -3.94 -17.71
CA GLY A 249 -15.33 -4.21 -19.15
C GLY A 249 -14.78 -3.03 -19.96
N PRO A 250 -15.43 -1.85 -19.97
CA PRO A 250 -14.99 -0.73 -20.81
C PRO A 250 -13.58 -0.25 -20.46
N GLU A 251 -12.78 0.08 -21.48
CA GLU A 251 -11.51 0.76 -21.25
C GLU A 251 -11.76 2.21 -20.83
N ARG A 252 -10.84 2.80 -20.07
CA ARG A 252 -10.96 4.19 -19.58
C ARG A 252 -11.25 5.18 -20.72
N ARG A 253 -10.63 5.01 -21.89
CA ARG A 253 -10.82 5.90 -23.05
C ARG A 253 -12.22 5.83 -23.65
N ASP A 254 -12.93 4.71 -23.49
CA ASP A 254 -14.23 4.47 -24.13
C ASP A 254 -15.32 5.38 -23.57
N TYR A 255 -15.19 5.77 -22.30
CA TYR A 255 -16.07 6.73 -21.63
C TYR A 255 -16.07 8.13 -22.26
N TRP A 256 -15.08 8.45 -23.10
CA TRP A 256 -14.99 9.70 -23.88
C TRP A 256 -15.10 9.49 -25.39
N SER A 257 -15.43 8.28 -25.84
CA SER A 257 -15.61 7.98 -27.26
C SER A 257 -16.81 8.73 -27.84
N THR A 258 -16.72 9.17 -29.08
CA THR A 258 -17.87 9.69 -29.83
C THR A 258 -18.56 8.61 -30.67
N LYS A 259 -18.05 7.37 -30.67
CA LYS A 259 -18.70 6.25 -31.35
C LYS A 259 -20.07 5.97 -30.70
N PRO A 260 -21.07 5.50 -31.47
CA PRO A 260 -22.31 4.98 -30.91
C PRO A 260 -22.04 3.92 -29.82
N ILE A 261 -22.96 3.83 -28.85
CA ILE A 261 -22.97 2.75 -27.85
C ILE A 261 -23.93 1.69 -28.39
N ASP A 262 -23.52 0.43 -28.33
CA ASP A 262 -24.43 -0.69 -28.56
C ASP A 262 -24.21 -1.79 -27.51
N MET A 263 -24.87 -2.94 -27.70
CA MET A 263 -24.83 -4.06 -26.76
C MET A 263 -23.44 -4.70 -26.62
N PHE A 264 -22.56 -4.53 -27.61
CA PHE A 264 -21.25 -5.17 -27.71
C PHE A 264 -20.08 -4.18 -27.70
N GLU A 265 -20.32 -2.91 -28.07
CA GLU A 265 -19.27 -1.89 -28.16
C GLU A 265 -19.54 -0.61 -27.34
N GLY A 266 -18.48 -0.16 -26.67
CA GLY A 266 -18.39 1.14 -26.01
C GLY A 266 -18.79 1.12 -24.53
N ALA A 267 -18.39 2.19 -23.83
CA ALA A 267 -18.84 2.39 -22.45
C ALA A 267 -20.35 2.71 -22.43
N PRO A 268 -21.10 2.25 -21.41
CA PRO A 268 -22.56 2.41 -21.34
C PRO A 268 -23.02 3.85 -21.07
N PHE A 269 -22.11 4.76 -20.72
CA PHE A 269 -22.37 6.18 -20.58
C PHE A 269 -21.16 7.01 -21.02
N ARG A 270 -21.39 8.30 -21.29
CA ARG A 270 -20.36 9.25 -21.72
C ARG A 270 -20.03 10.25 -20.61
N LEU A 271 -18.74 10.45 -20.38
CA LEU A 271 -18.21 11.33 -19.33
C LEU A 271 -17.81 12.71 -19.86
N SER A 272 -17.84 12.91 -21.18
CA SER A 272 -17.47 14.16 -21.85
C SER A 272 -18.29 15.37 -21.42
N HIS A 273 -19.52 15.17 -20.94
CA HIS A 273 -20.38 16.24 -20.45
C HIS A 273 -19.96 16.78 -19.08
N TYR A 274 -19.15 16.04 -18.31
CA TYR A 274 -18.67 16.46 -17.00
C TYR A 274 -17.24 16.99 -17.04
N MET A 275 -16.36 16.33 -17.78
CA MET A 275 -14.96 16.70 -17.93
C MET A 275 -14.43 16.20 -19.28
N SER A 276 -13.60 16.98 -19.97
CA SER A 276 -12.95 16.50 -21.19
C SER A 276 -11.91 15.42 -20.88
N ARG A 277 -11.69 14.46 -21.79
CA ARG A 277 -10.66 13.42 -21.62
C ARG A 277 -9.28 14.04 -21.38
N ALA A 278 -8.97 15.10 -22.12
CA ALA A 278 -7.70 15.80 -21.99
C ALA A 278 -7.52 16.39 -20.59
N ARG A 279 -8.57 17.01 -20.01
CA ARG A 279 -8.50 17.54 -18.64
C ARG A 279 -8.39 16.43 -17.60
N PHE A 280 -9.15 15.34 -17.76
CA PHE A 280 -9.09 14.19 -16.87
C PHE A 280 -7.68 13.56 -16.83
N GLU A 281 -7.10 13.28 -17.99
CA GLU A 281 -5.74 12.71 -18.10
C GLU A 281 -4.67 13.70 -17.63
N LEU A 282 -4.90 15.01 -17.80
CA LEU A 282 -4.00 16.04 -17.28
C LEU A 282 -3.99 16.03 -15.74
N ILE A 283 -5.16 15.99 -15.10
CA ILE A 283 -5.26 15.89 -13.63
C ILE A 283 -4.59 14.61 -13.15
N LEU A 284 -4.92 13.46 -13.78
CA LEU A 284 -4.36 12.16 -13.41
C LEU A 284 -2.83 12.12 -13.51
N ARG A 285 -2.25 12.71 -14.56
CA ARG A 285 -0.80 12.74 -14.79
C ARG A 285 -0.05 13.59 -13.76
N HIS A 286 -0.66 14.66 -13.28
CA HIS A 286 -0.01 15.67 -12.43
C HIS A 286 -0.40 15.56 -10.96
N LEU A 287 -1.23 14.57 -10.61
CA LEU A 287 -1.73 14.38 -9.25
C LEU A 287 -0.56 14.19 -8.27
N SER A 288 -0.43 15.10 -7.31
CA SER A 288 0.61 15.06 -6.28
C SER A 288 -0.02 14.98 -4.88
N PHE A 289 0.54 14.13 -4.02
CA PHE A 289 0.00 13.85 -2.68
C PHE A 289 0.81 14.48 -1.54
N THR A 290 1.79 15.31 -1.87
CA THR A 290 2.67 15.97 -0.90
C THR A 290 3.17 17.31 -1.45
N ASP A 291 3.35 18.27 -0.56
CA ASP A 291 4.03 19.55 -0.78
C ASP A 291 5.48 19.54 -0.27
N LYS A 292 5.90 18.44 0.37
CA LYS A 292 7.26 18.27 0.89
C LYS A 292 8.24 17.97 -0.25
N GLN A 293 9.50 18.29 -0.01
CA GLN A 293 10.59 17.81 -0.86
C GLN A 293 11.03 16.41 -0.42
N ALA A 294 11.63 15.67 -1.36
CA ALA A 294 12.20 14.37 -1.05
C ALA A 294 13.25 14.52 0.07
N PRO A 295 13.17 13.71 1.14
CA PRO A 295 14.16 13.78 2.21
C PRO A 295 15.54 13.35 1.70
N PRO A 296 16.64 13.85 2.31
CA PRO A 296 18.00 13.39 1.98
C PRO A 296 18.21 11.89 2.29
N LEU A 297 17.49 11.39 3.29
CA LEU A 297 17.42 9.97 3.61
C LEU A 297 16.54 9.27 2.56
N LEU A 298 16.99 8.10 2.07
CA LEU A 298 16.16 7.24 1.24
C LEU A 298 14.95 6.72 2.04
N ASP A 299 13.80 7.38 1.87
CA ASP A 299 12.50 6.93 2.33
C ASP A 299 11.61 6.73 1.11
N ARG A 300 11.26 5.50 0.76
CA ARG A 300 10.43 5.22 -0.42
C ARG A 300 8.96 5.61 -0.23
N PHE A 301 8.53 5.94 0.99
CA PHE A 301 7.14 6.22 1.34
C PHE A 301 6.86 7.71 1.55
N TRP A 302 7.87 8.57 1.43
CA TRP A 302 7.81 9.99 1.80
C TRP A 302 6.64 10.75 1.16
N GLN A 303 6.22 10.37 -0.06
CA GLN A 303 5.13 11.02 -0.81
C GLN A 303 3.75 10.73 -0.25
N VAL A 304 3.54 9.58 0.38
CA VAL A 304 2.21 9.16 0.85
C VAL A 304 2.04 9.30 2.35
N ARG A 305 3.14 9.38 3.12
CA ARG A 305 3.08 9.56 4.58
C ARG A 305 2.21 10.76 5.00
N PRO A 306 2.37 11.98 4.43
CA PRO A 306 1.55 13.13 4.83
C PRO A 306 0.06 12.91 4.57
N MET A 307 -0.26 12.22 3.47
CA MET A 307 -1.64 11.90 3.10
C MET A 307 -2.28 10.88 4.03
N ILE A 308 -1.56 9.80 4.39
CA ILE A 308 -2.04 8.79 5.35
C ILE A 308 -2.22 9.43 6.74
N SER A 309 -1.24 10.22 7.19
CA SER A 309 -1.35 10.96 8.45
C SER A 309 -2.55 11.91 8.44
N ALA A 310 -2.76 12.68 7.37
CA ALA A 310 -3.89 13.59 7.26
C ALA A 310 -5.25 12.86 7.27
N TRP A 311 -5.34 11.65 6.68
CA TRP A 311 -6.53 10.82 6.76
C TRP A 311 -6.79 10.36 8.20
N ASN A 312 -5.77 9.82 8.88
CA ASN A 312 -5.87 9.38 10.28
C ASN A 312 -6.24 10.53 11.23
N ASP A 313 -5.59 11.68 11.09
CA ASP A 313 -5.85 12.88 11.91
C ASP A 313 -7.27 13.39 11.68
N ASN A 314 -7.74 13.37 10.43
CA ASN A 314 -9.11 13.73 10.12
C ASN A 314 -10.11 12.78 10.79
N MET A 315 -9.91 11.47 10.66
CA MET A 315 -10.79 10.46 11.28
C MET A 315 -10.81 10.58 12.81
N SER A 316 -9.65 10.78 13.44
CA SER A 316 -9.54 10.98 14.88
C SER A 316 -10.28 12.23 15.37
N ARG A 317 -10.41 13.26 14.52
CA ARG A 317 -11.13 14.49 14.85
C ARG A 317 -12.64 14.33 14.70
N VAL A 318 -13.11 13.64 13.65
CA VAL A 318 -14.54 13.61 13.31
C VAL A 318 -15.28 12.41 13.90
N PHE A 319 -14.59 11.31 14.18
CA PHE A 319 -15.24 10.07 14.58
C PHE A 319 -14.71 9.55 15.92
N SER A 320 -15.65 9.26 16.82
CA SER A 320 -15.39 8.54 18.06
C SER A 320 -15.99 7.14 17.96
N PRO A 321 -15.19 6.06 18.03
CA PRO A 321 -15.74 4.71 18.00
C PRO A 321 -16.53 4.41 19.28
N GLY A 322 -17.37 3.37 19.20
CA GLY A 322 -18.04 2.80 20.36
C GLY A 322 -17.08 2.17 21.37
N TRP A 323 -17.63 1.49 22.37
CA TRP A 323 -16.87 0.92 23.49
C TRP A 323 -15.89 -0.19 23.10
N ILE A 324 -16.10 -0.83 21.93
CA ILE A 324 -15.31 -1.94 21.43
C ILE A 324 -14.86 -1.69 19.99
N CYS A 325 -13.62 -2.05 19.71
CA CYS A 325 -12.94 -1.94 18.42
C CYS A 325 -12.27 -3.28 18.09
N CYS A 326 -11.93 -3.49 16.82
CA CYS A 326 -11.07 -4.60 16.39
C CYS A 326 -9.92 -4.06 15.54
N LEU A 327 -8.79 -4.78 15.56
CA LEU A 327 -7.62 -4.48 14.75
C LEU A 327 -7.19 -5.74 14.00
N ASP A 328 -6.93 -5.56 12.71
CA ASP A 328 -6.58 -6.62 11.77
C ASP A 328 -5.94 -6.03 10.49
N GLU A 329 -5.50 -6.90 9.58
CA GLU A 329 -4.82 -6.54 8.34
C GLU A 329 -5.77 -6.36 7.14
N SER A 330 -5.50 -5.31 6.38
CA SER A 330 -6.18 -4.95 5.12
C SER A 330 -5.19 -4.95 3.96
N MET A 331 -5.65 -5.33 2.77
CA MET A 331 -4.82 -5.44 1.57
C MET A 331 -5.26 -4.47 0.46
N SER A 332 -4.32 -3.72 -0.11
CA SER A 332 -4.50 -2.96 -1.35
C SER A 332 -3.74 -3.64 -2.48
N THR A 333 -4.46 -4.03 -3.54
CA THR A 333 -3.88 -4.88 -4.58
C THR A 333 -2.85 -4.15 -5.42
N TRP A 334 -1.70 -4.80 -5.63
CA TRP A 334 -0.69 -4.43 -6.61
C TRP A 334 0.00 -5.68 -7.13
N ILE A 335 0.44 -5.70 -8.39
CA ILE A 335 0.97 -6.92 -9.03
C ILE A 335 2.43 -6.81 -9.47
N ASN A 336 3.05 -5.63 -9.28
CA ASN A 336 4.43 -5.39 -9.69
C ASN A 336 5.30 -4.89 -8.54
N GLN A 337 6.13 -5.78 -7.98
CA GLN A 337 7.00 -5.48 -6.84
C GLN A 337 8.05 -4.39 -7.13
N TYR A 338 8.41 -4.15 -8.39
CA TYR A 338 9.45 -3.18 -8.74
C TYR A 338 8.94 -1.74 -8.73
N THR A 339 7.62 -1.56 -8.86
CA THR A 339 6.99 -0.23 -8.93
C THR A 339 6.22 0.13 -7.66
N CYS A 340 6.26 -0.72 -6.62
CA CYS A 340 5.53 -0.54 -5.38
C CYS A 340 6.47 -0.78 -4.18
N PRO A 341 6.80 0.28 -3.42
CA PRO A 341 7.45 0.14 -2.12
C PRO A 341 6.57 -0.64 -1.14
N GLY A 342 7.18 -1.43 -0.25
CA GLY A 342 6.45 -2.23 0.75
C GLY A 342 5.55 -3.27 0.11
N PHE A 343 5.98 -3.86 -1.01
CA PHE A 343 5.23 -4.90 -1.71
C PHE A 343 5.27 -6.21 -0.91
N MET A 344 4.08 -6.68 -0.53
CA MET A 344 3.86 -7.86 0.30
C MET A 344 3.13 -8.95 -0.48
N PHE A 345 3.51 -10.20 -0.22
CA PHE A 345 2.74 -11.38 -0.57
C PHE A 345 2.08 -11.98 0.69
N VAL A 346 0.75 -11.99 0.71
CA VAL A 346 -0.10 -12.48 1.80
C VAL A 346 -0.99 -13.61 1.27
N PRO A 347 -0.51 -14.87 1.26
CA PRO A 347 -1.13 -15.98 0.52
C PRO A 347 -2.59 -16.27 0.87
N ARG A 348 -2.97 -16.01 2.13
CA ARG A 348 -4.31 -16.30 2.67
C ARG A 348 -5.38 -15.31 2.23
N LYS A 349 -5.00 -14.13 1.76
CA LYS A 349 -5.96 -13.07 1.40
C LYS A 349 -6.43 -13.27 -0.06
N PRO A 350 -7.69 -12.95 -0.39
CA PRO A 350 -8.21 -13.09 -1.76
C PRO A 350 -7.41 -12.31 -2.80
N TRP A 351 -6.81 -11.19 -2.38
CA TRP A 351 -5.88 -10.39 -3.16
C TRP A 351 -4.50 -10.49 -2.51
N PRO A 352 -3.70 -11.49 -2.89
CA PRO A 352 -2.53 -11.87 -2.10
C PRO A 352 -1.31 -10.99 -2.36
N PHE A 353 -1.32 -10.12 -3.39
CA PHE A 353 -0.19 -9.27 -3.73
C PHE A 353 -0.55 -7.79 -3.58
N GLY A 354 0.32 -7.02 -2.93
CA GLY A 354 0.26 -5.57 -2.94
C GLY A 354 0.75 -4.90 -1.66
N ASN A 355 0.10 -3.83 -1.24
CA ASN A 355 0.42 -3.19 0.04
C ASN A 355 -0.49 -3.73 1.14
N GLU A 356 0.11 -4.17 2.23
CA GLU A 356 -0.59 -4.52 3.46
C GLU A 356 -0.71 -3.30 4.37
N TYR A 357 -1.83 -3.20 5.09
CA TYR A 357 -2.11 -2.16 6.07
C TYR A 357 -2.58 -2.82 7.35
N HIS A 358 -2.09 -2.36 8.49
CA HIS A 358 -2.76 -2.63 9.77
C HIS A 358 -3.85 -1.58 9.96
N THR A 359 -5.06 -2.03 10.29
CA THR A 359 -6.24 -1.17 10.34
C THR A 359 -7.02 -1.40 11.62
N ILE A 360 -7.68 -0.35 12.12
CA ILE A 360 -8.56 -0.43 13.29
C ILE A 360 -9.97 0.06 12.94
N CYS A 361 -10.95 -0.70 13.40
CA CYS A 361 -12.36 -0.51 13.08
C CYS A 361 -13.22 -0.49 14.35
N CYS A 362 -14.28 0.32 14.34
CA CYS A 362 -15.27 0.29 15.41
C CYS A 362 -16.08 -1.02 15.35
N GLY A 363 -16.11 -1.76 16.46
CA GLY A 363 -16.84 -3.03 16.54
C GLY A 363 -18.36 -2.87 16.36
N ILE A 364 -18.91 -1.68 16.65
CA ILE A 364 -20.35 -1.42 16.60
C ILE A 364 -20.81 -0.92 15.23
N SER A 365 -20.14 0.09 14.67
CA SER A 365 -20.56 0.71 13.41
C SER A 365 -19.85 0.15 12.17
N GLY A 366 -18.78 -0.63 12.34
CA GLY A 366 -17.95 -1.11 11.24
C GLY A 366 -17.09 -0.02 10.57
N ILE A 367 -17.08 1.22 11.10
CA ILE A 367 -16.29 2.33 10.53
C ILE A 367 -14.81 2.13 10.86
N LEU A 368 -13.98 2.12 9.82
CA LEU A 368 -12.51 2.08 9.92
C LEU A 368 -11.99 3.49 10.18
N PHE A 369 -11.19 3.70 11.22
CA PHE A 369 -10.83 5.06 11.67
C PHE A 369 -9.34 5.33 11.88
N ALA A 370 -8.48 4.31 11.82
CA ALA A 370 -7.05 4.53 11.69
C ALA A 370 -6.39 3.38 10.91
N MET A 371 -5.26 3.69 10.29
CA MET A 371 -4.48 2.74 9.52
C MET A 371 -2.98 3.06 9.53
N GLU A 372 -2.16 2.03 9.38
CA GLU A 372 -0.71 2.12 9.24
C GLU A 372 -0.27 1.23 8.07
N LEU A 373 0.42 1.81 7.09
CA LEU A 373 0.98 1.08 5.95
C LEU A 373 2.11 0.16 6.43
N VAL A 374 2.09 -1.10 6.01
CA VAL A 374 3.18 -2.03 6.26
C VAL A 374 4.30 -1.78 5.25
N GLU A 375 5.40 -1.23 5.73
CA GLU A 375 6.54 -0.84 4.89
C GLU A 375 7.49 -2.00 4.54
N GLY A 376 7.33 -3.15 5.18
CA GLY A 376 8.17 -4.32 4.92
C GLY A 376 9.67 -4.04 5.13
N LYS A 377 10.52 -4.61 4.27
CA LYS A 377 11.97 -4.36 4.27
C LYS A 377 12.36 -2.98 3.77
N ASP A 378 11.44 -2.27 3.13
CA ASP A 378 11.68 -0.91 2.63
C ASP A 378 11.61 0.15 3.73
N GLN A 379 11.19 -0.22 4.96
CA GLN A 379 11.14 0.69 6.10
C GLN A 379 12.52 1.30 6.39
N PRO A 380 12.66 2.63 6.37
CA PRO A 380 13.91 3.29 6.73
C PRO A 380 14.24 3.05 8.20
N ARG A 381 15.39 2.41 8.48
CA ARG A 381 15.80 2.05 9.86
C ARG A 381 16.02 3.25 10.77
N GLN A 382 16.25 4.42 10.18
CA GLN A 382 16.45 5.69 10.88
C GLN A 382 15.12 6.33 11.30
N LEU A 383 14.00 5.97 10.67
CA LEU A 383 12.66 6.52 10.95
C LEU A 383 11.87 5.60 11.89
N ARG A 384 12.47 5.22 13.02
CA ARG A 384 11.79 4.43 14.05
C ARG A 384 10.96 5.33 14.95
N ASN A 385 9.78 4.84 15.33
CA ASN A 385 8.92 5.48 16.31
C ASN A 385 9.39 5.11 17.72
N GLU A 386 9.12 5.97 18.71
CA GLU A 386 9.46 5.68 20.11
C GLU A 386 8.76 4.41 20.62
N GLU A 387 7.53 4.16 20.15
CA GLU A 387 6.76 2.97 20.46
C GLU A 387 7.45 1.67 20.00
N ASP A 388 8.34 1.72 18.99
CA ASP A 388 9.09 0.55 18.52
C ASP A 388 10.09 0.03 19.55
N ASN A 389 10.34 0.76 20.65
CA ASN A 389 11.13 0.29 21.78
C ASN A 389 10.44 -0.86 22.55
N PHE A 390 9.12 -1.03 22.40
CA PHE A 390 8.37 -2.13 23.02
C PHE A 390 8.32 -3.40 22.15
N GLY A 391 8.90 -3.36 20.95
CA GLY A 391 8.79 -4.42 19.95
C GLY A 391 7.92 -4.01 18.76
N LYS A 392 7.96 -4.81 17.69
CA LYS A 392 7.26 -4.50 16.43
C LYS A 392 5.74 -4.52 16.61
N THR A 393 5.21 -5.57 17.24
CA THR A 393 3.78 -5.79 17.45
C THR A 393 3.25 -4.85 18.51
N VAL A 394 3.95 -4.73 19.65
CA VAL A 394 3.52 -3.83 20.74
C VAL A 394 3.58 -2.37 20.29
N GLY A 395 4.63 -1.97 19.58
CA GLY A 395 4.77 -0.62 19.05
C GLY A 395 3.65 -0.26 18.08
N LEU A 396 3.29 -1.18 17.18
CA LEU A 396 2.15 -1.03 16.27
C LEU A 396 0.83 -0.80 17.03
N LEU A 397 0.54 -1.65 18.02
CA LEU A 397 -0.68 -1.52 18.83
C LEU A 397 -0.75 -0.15 19.51
N LEU A 398 0.37 0.34 20.06
CA LEU A 398 0.43 1.65 20.72
C LEU A 398 0.20 2.81 19.73
N ARG A 399 0.80 2.75 18.53
CA ARG A 399 0.61 3.78 17.50
C ARG A 399 -0.83 3.85 16.99
N LEU A 400 -1.41 2.71 16.62
CA LEU A 400 -2.76 2.65 16.05
C LEU A 400 -3.87 2.97 17.07
N THR A 401 -3.60 2.78 18.37
CA THR A 401 -4.59 3.04 19.42
C THR A 401 -4.46 4.39 20.08
N ARG A 402 -3.57 5.27 19.61
CA ARG A 402 -3.29 6.56 20.26
C ARG A 402 -4.54 7.42 20.47
N SER A 403 -5.48 7.42 19.52
CA SER A 403 -6.76 8.13 19.63
C SER A 403 -7.75 7.52 20.65
N LEU A 404 -7.46 6.32 21.16
CA LEU A 404 -8.29 5.59 22.14
C LEU A 404 -7.75 5.71 23.57
N TRP A 405 -6.56 6.27 23.78
CA TRP A 405 -5.94 6.33 25.11
C TRP A 405 -6.83 7.08 26.11
N GLY A 406 -6.91 6.55 27.34
CA GLY A 406 -7.74 7.08 28.42
C GLY A 406 -9.24 6.86 28.25
N SER A 407 -9.69 6.20 27.18
CA SER A 407 -11.13 6.05 26.90
C SER A 407 -11.79 4.81 27.49
N ALA A 408 -11.00 3.91 28.08
CA ALA A 408 -11.45 2.61 28.60
C ALA A 408 -12.18 1.77 27.53
N ARG A 409 -11.87 1.97 26.24
CA ARG A 409 -12.36 1.14 25.15
C ARG A 409 -11.63 -0.19 25.12
N VAL A 410 -12.28 -1.17 24.48
CA VAL A 410 -11.78 -2.52 24.28
C VAL A 410 -11.25 -2.69 22.86
N LEU A 411 -10.13 -3.38 22.73
CA LEU A 411 -9.56 -3.84 21.48
C LEU A 411 -9.62 -5.37 21.38
N VAL A 412 -10.36 -5.88 20.40
CA VAL A 412 -10.38 -7.29 20.02
C VAL A 412 -9.27 -7.54 19.01
N LEU A 413 -8.39 -8.48 19.34
CA LEU A 413 -7.21 -8.83 18.56
C LEU A 413 -7.27 -10.29 18.12
N ASP A 414 -6.73 -10.53 16.93
CA ASP A 414 -6.53 -11.85 16.38
C ASP A 414 -5.31 -12.55 17.04
N SER A 415 -4.90 -13.69 16.49
CA SER A 415 -3.72 -14.42 16.97
C SER A 415 -2.37 -13.85 16.49
N GLY A 416 -2.34 -13.11 15.36
CA GLY A 416 -1.16 -12.42 14.85
C GLY A 416 -0.69 -11.29 15.78
N PHE A 417 -1.63 -10.61 16.45
CA PHE A 417 -1.33 -9.55 17.43
C PHE A 417 -1.24 -10.04 18.89
N CYS A 418 -1.23 -11.36 19.12
CA CYS A 418 -1.30 -11.96 20.46
C CYS A 418 0.04 -11.86 21.22
N VAL A 419 0.27 -10.72 21.87
CA VAL A 419 1.43 -10.47 22.75
C VAL A 419 0.94 -9.92 24.09
N LEU A 420 1.15 -10.67 25.19
CA LEU A 420 0.66 -10.28 26.53
C LEU A 420 1.15 -8.89 26.94
N LYS A 421 2.44 -8.61 26.74
CA LYS A 421 3.05 -7.29 27.00
C LYS A 421 2.32 -6.17 26.26
N GLY A 422 1.79 -6.43 25.07
CA GLY A 422 0.95 -5.48 24.32
C GLY A 422 -0.34 -5.13 25.06
N LEU A 423 -1.06 -6.12 25.58
CA LEU A 423 -2.27 -5.88 26.37
C LEU A 423 -1.98 -5.12 27.67
N ILE A 424 -0.84 -5.39 28.31
CA ILE A 424 -0.40 -4.68 29.52
C ILE A 424 -0.09 -3.21 29.22
N GLU A 425 0.67 -2.91 28.16
CA GLU A 425 0.99 -1.53 27.79
C GLU A 425 -0.25 -0.75 27.31
N LEU A 426 -1.18 -1.41 26.61
CA LEU A 426 -2.49 -0.82 26.29
C LEU A 426 -3.26 -0.46 27.56
N ALA A 427 -3.32 -1.36 28.55
CA ALA A 427 -4.03 -1.13 29.80
C ALA A 427 -3.44 0.05 30.58
N LYS A 428 -2.11 0.20 30.60
CA LYS A 428 -1.42 1.38 31.16
C LYS A 428 -1.80 2.69 30.46
N LYS A 429 -2.19 2.63 29.17
CA LYS A 429 -2.72 3.76 28.40
C LYS A 429 -4.25 3.91 28.52
N GLY A 430 -4.91 3.14 29.37
CA GLY A 430 -6.37 3.19 29.54
C GLY A 430 -7.15 2.59 28.37
N VAL A 431 -6.53 1.65 27.63
CA VAL A 431 -7.18 0.82 26.59
C VAL A 431 -7.11 -0.64 27.02
N TYR A 432 -8.24 -1.32 27.03
CA TYR A 432 -8.29 -2.73 27.38
C TYR A 432 -8.27 -3.60 26.13
N GLY A 433 -7.91 -4.86 26.23
CA GLY A 433 -7.91 -5.73 25.07
C GLY A 433 -8.07 -7.21 25.37
N SER A 434 -8.38 -7.97 24.33
CA SER A 434 -8.39 -9.42 24.33
C SER A 434 -7.76 -9.93 23.04
N ALA A 435 -6.86 -10.91 23.14
CA ALA A 435 -6.17 -11.49 22.01
C ALA A 435 -6.30 -13.01 21.98
N LEU A 436 -6.57 -13.57 20.80
CA LEU A 436 -6.71 -15.01 20.60
C LEU A 436 -5.37 -15.71 20.76
N ILE A 437 -5.28 -16.65 21.69
CA ILE A 437 -4.05 -17.44 21.91
C ILE A 437 -4.04 -18.61 20.93
N LYS A 438 -2.98 -18.69 20.12
CA LYS A 438 -2.71 -19.82 19.23
C LYS A 438 -1.26 -20.29 19.40
N LYS A 439 -1.05 -21.60 19.54
CA LYS A 439 0.31 -22.17 19.47
C LYS A 439 0.78 -22.10 18.03
N ARG A 440 1.88 -21.38 17.79
CA ARG A 440 2.63 -21.44 16.53
C ARG A 440 3.83 -22.37 16.77
N LYS A 441 5.05 -21.94 16.46
CA LYS A 441 6.26 -22.65 16.92
C LYS A 441 6.38 -22.67 18.44
N TYR A 442 5.92 -21.60 19.09
CA TYR A 442 5.89 -21.45 20.55
C TYR A 442 4.49 -21.00 20.98
N TRP A 443 4.17 -21.22 22.26
CA TRP A 443 3.07 -20.49 22.89
C TRP A 443 3.43 -19.00 23.00
N PRO A 444 2.44 -18.08 23.01
CA PRO A 444 2.73 -16.69 23.34
C PRO A 444 3.49 -16.60 24.66
N LYS A 445 4.39 -15.62 24.77
CA LYS A 445 5.28 -15.51 25.92
C LYS A 445 4.46 -15.52 27.21
N TYR A 446 5.00 -16.17 28.25
CA TYR A 446 4.37 -16.44 29.55
C TYR A 446 3.24 -17.48 29.55
N ILE A 447 2.55 -17.73 28.44
CA ILE A 447 1.35 -18.59 28.43
C ILE A 447 1.72 -20.07 28.55
N ARG A 448 1.17 -20.72 29.58
CA ARG A 448 1.34 -22.15 29.89
C ARG A 448 0.29 -23.00 29.15
N GLY A 449 0.24 -22.88 27.82
CA GLY A 449 -0.88 -23.42 27.02
C GLY A 449 -1.02 -24.95 27.05
N ASP A 450 0.06 -25.69 27.30
CA ASP A 450 -0.02 -27.15 27.43
C ASP A 450 -0.71 -27.55 28.75
N GLU A 451 -0.44 -26.85 29.86
CA GLU A 451 -1.12 -27.07 31.14
C GLU A 451 -2.59 -26.66 31.10
N ILE A 452 -2.90 -25.58 30.38
CA ILE A 452 -4.30 -25.18 30.13
C ILE A 452 -5.03 -26.30 29.37
N LYS A 453 -4.39 -26.90 28.36
CA LYS A 453 -4.99 -28.02 27.61
C LYS A 453 -5.21 -29.24 28.51
N ASP A 454 -4.26 -29.55 29.37
CA ASP A 454 -4.37 -30.67 30.31
C ASP A 454 -5.51 -30.47 31.31
N HIS A 455 -5.68 -29.25 31.85
CA HIS A 455 -6.80 -28.89 32.74
C HIS A 455 -8.17 -29.14 32.10
N PHE A 456 -8.30 -28.81 30.81
CA PHE A 456 -9.56 -28.94 30.06
C PHE A 456 -9.73 -30.28 29.34
N LYS A 457 -8.79 -31.22 29.47
CA LYS A 457 -8.77 -32.45 28.68
C LYS A 457 -10.06 -33.26 28.83
N ASP A 458 -10.47 -33.49 30.07
CA ASP A 458 -11.59 -34.35 30.44
C ASP A 458 -12.87 -33.56 30.78
N MET A 459 -12.88 -32.25 30.55
CA MET A 459 -14.05 -31.41 30.75
C MET A 459 -15.06 -31.55 29.60
N PRO A 460 -16.37 -31.46 29.87
CA PRO A 460 -17.38 -31.48 28.81
C PRO A 460 -17.26 -30.23 27.91
N VAL A 461 -17.67 -30.39 26.65
CA VAL A 461 -17.73 -29.27 25.69
C VAL A 461 -18.66 -28.18 26.22
N GLY A 462 -18.26 -26.92 26.04
CA GLY A 462 -18.97 -25.76 26.59
C GLY A 462 -18.49 -25.35 27.99
N SER A 463 -17.72 -26.18 28.71
CA SER A 463 -17.07 -25.81 29.97
C SER A 463 -16.21 -24.56 29.82
N VAL A 464 -16.25 -23.68 30.82
CA VAL A 464 -15.47 -22.44 30.88
C VAL A 464 -14.77 -22.37 32.22
N ASP A 465 -13.53 -21.92 32.17
CA ASP A 465 -12.72 -21.59 33.33
C ASP A 465 -11.71 -20.51 32.93
N SER A 466 -11.00 -19.94 33.90
CA SER A 466 -9.98 -18.94 33.65
C SER A 466 -8.84 -19.05 34.65
N ILE A 467 -7.67 -18.52 34.27
CA ILE A 467 -6.55 -18.35 35.18
C ILE A 467 -6.09 -16.90 35.15
N GLY A 468 -6.16 -16.26 36.32
CA GLY A 468 -5.71 -14.88 36.51
C GLY A 468 -4.20 -14.78 36.67
N GLY A 469 -3.64 -13.63 36.34
CA GLY A 469 -2.23 -13.31 36.54
C GLY A 469 -1.98 -11.80 36.63
N ASN A 470 -0.76 -11.43 36.97
CA ASN A 470 -0.32 -10.05 37.05
C ASN A 470 1.02 -9.88 36.33
N LEU A 471 1.11 -8.87 35.46
CA LEU A 471 2.36 -8.49 34.81
C LEU A 471 2.53 -6.98 34.89
N ASP A 472 3.67 -6.54 35.42
CA ASP A 472 4.01 -5.13 35.64
C ASP A 472 2.93 -4.34 36.41
N GLY A 473 2.30 -4.98 37.40
CA GLY A 473 1.26 -4.36 38.22
C GLY A 473 -0.10 -4.27 37.55
N ILE A 474 -0.28 -4.88 36.38
CA ILE A 474 -1.56 -4.94 35.66
C ILE A 474 -2.10 -6.36 35.71
N ASP A 475 -3.34 -6.48 36.19
CA ASP A 475 -4.07 -7.74 36.22
C ASP A 475 -4.59 -8.12 34.83
N PHE A 476 -4.48 -9.39 34.50
CA PHE A 476 -5.03 -9.99 33.30
C PHE A 476 -5.55 -11.40 33.60
N ASP A 477 -6.38 -11.92 32.71
CA ASP A 477 -6.93 -13.26 32.81
C ASP A 477 -6.77 -13.99 31.47
N VAL A 478 -6.52 -15.30 31.54
CA VAL A 478 -6.65 -16.18 30.37
C VAL A 478 -8.00 -16.88 30.48
N PHE A 479 -8.94 -16.47 29.63
CA PHE A 479 -10.27 -17.03 29.51
C PHE A 479 -10.24 -18.25 28.59
N CYS A 480 -10.79 -19.37 29.07
CA CYS A 480 -10.74 -20.64 28.37
C CYS A 480 -12.14 -21.23 28.20
N MET A 481 -12.40 -21.84 27.04
CA MET A 481 -13.64 -22.57 26.77
C MET A 481 -13.33 -23.88 26.04
N LYS A 482 -13.90 -24.98 26.51
CA LYS A 482 -13.80 -26.28 25.84
C LYS A 482 -14.65 -26.30 24.57
N GLU A 483 -14.00 -26.50 23.43
CA GLU A 483 -14.62 -26.87 22.16
C GLU A 483 -14.39 -28.38 21.91
N PRO A 484 -15.06 -29.01 20.93
CA PRO A 484 -14.94 -30.45 20.67
C PRO A 484 -13.48 -30.91 20.51
N ASP A 485 -12.72 -30.23 19.66
CA ASP A 485 -11.36 -30.67 19.27
C ASP A 485 -10.24 -29.85 19.91
N TYR A 486 -10.57 -28.76 20.61
CA TYR A 486 -9.58 -27.82 21.13
C TYR A 486 -10.10 -27.03 22.33
N VAL A 487 -9.20 -26.29 22.98
CA VAL A 487 -9.53 -25.32 24.01
C VAL A 487 -9.36 -23.95 23.39
N MET A 488 -10.44 -23.18 23.31
CA MET A 488 -10.36 -21.78 22.91
C MET A 488 -9.76 -20.99 24.09
N MET A 489 -8.74 -20.17 23.81
CA MET A 489 -8.02 -19.41 24.83
C MET A 489 -7.89 -17.95 24.39
N LEU A 490 -8.26 -17.03 25.28
CA LEU A 490 -8.15 -15.58 25.08
C LEU A 490 -7.44 -14.98 26.30
N MET A 491 -6.28 -14.37 26.10
CA MET A 491 -5.71 -13.49 27.13
C MET A 491 -6.42 -12.16 27.08
N SER A 492 -6.80 -11.61 28.23
CA SER A 492 -7.53 -10.36 28.27
C SER A 492 -7.26 -9.54 29.53
N THR A 493 -7.28 -8.22 29.38
CA THR A 493 -7.30 -7.26 30.49
C THR A 493 -8.72 -6.82 30.85
N TYR A 494 -9.75 -7.44 30.29
CA TYR A 494 -11.16 -7.18 30.63
C TYR A 494 -12.03 -8.44 30.52
N GLY A 495 -13.27 -8.31 30.99
CA GLY A 495 -14.33 -9.30 30.80
C GLY A 495 -14.58 -10.17 32.01
N THR A 496 -15.43 -11.17 31.83
CA THR A 496 -15.87 -12.12 32.85
C THR A 496 -16.20 -13.49 32.23
N ASN A 497 -16.41 -14.50 33.09
CA ASN A 497 -16.97 -15.80 32.70
C ASN A 497 -18.51 -15.80 32.59
N ILE A 498 -19.16 -14.62 32.65
CA ILE A 498 -20.62 -14.53 32.51
C ILE A 498 -21.00 -14.98 31.09
N ARG A 499 -22.00 -15.87 31.00
CA ARG A 499 -22.51 -16.41 29.75
C ARG A 499 -23.39 -15.38 29.03
N MET A 500 -23.19 -15.23 27.73
CA MET A 500 -23.80 -14.20 26.90
C MET A 500 -24.15 -14.71 25.50
N GLY A 501 -25.12 -14.04 24.87
CA GLY A 501 -25.56 -14.31 23.50
C GLY A 501 -26.51 -15.50 23.39
N GLU A 502 -26.66 -15.99 22.16
CA GLU A 502 -27.53 -17.13 21.87
C GLU A 502 -26.84 -18.45 22.24
N HIS A 503 -27.67 -19.47 22.52
CA HIS A 503 -27.19 -20.84 22.69
C HIS A 503 -26.59 -21.35 21.37
N LYS A 504 -25.43 -22.00 21.48
CA LYS A 504 -24.70 -22.59 20.37
C LYS A 504 -24.81 -24.10 20.45
N ASN A 505 -25.21 -24.70 19.34
CA ASN A 505 -25.26 -26.14 19.18
C ASN A 505 -23.93 -26.61 18.59
N ARG A 506 -23.40 -27.69 19.16
CA ARG A 506 -22.32 -28.49 18.60
C ARG A 506 -22.85 -29.91 18.46
N ASP A 507 -22.44 -30.61 17.40
CA ASP A 507 -22.93 -31.97 17.16
C ASP A 507 -22.61 -32.88 18.35
N GLY A 508 -23.65 -33.49 18.91
CA GLY A 508 -23.53 -34.40 20.05
C GLY A 508 -23.32 -33.73 21.42
N VAL A 509 -23.56 -32.42 21.56
CA VAL A 509 -23.39 -31.68 22.83
C VAL A 509 -24.64 -30.85 23.14
N GLU A 510 -24.95 -30.70 24.45
CA GLU A 510 -25.97 -29.75 24.92
C GLU A 510 -25.64 -28.31 24.51
N ALA A 511 -26.67 -27.53 24.19
CA ALA A 511 -26.51 -26.17 23.75
C ALA A 511 -25.92 -25.29 24.86
N PHE A 512 -24.92 -24.47 24.56
CA PHE A 512 -24.28 -23.59 25.55
C PHE A 512 -24.09 -22.17 25.01
N GLN A 513 -24.02 -21.20 25.93
CA GLN A 513 -23.69 -19.81 25.62
C GLN A 513 -22.19 -19.56 25.74
N TYR A 514 -21.68 -18.55 25.04
CA TYR A 514 -20.27 -18.15 25.17
C TYR A 514 -20.04 -17.29 26.41
N PRO A 515 -18.88 -17.38 27.08
CA PRO A 515 -18.50 -16.39 28.09
C PRO A 515 -18.26 -15.01 27.44
N GLU A 516 -18.42 -13.92 28.19
CA GLU A 516 -18.39 -12.53 27.70
C GLU A 516 -17.24 -12.24 26.74
N VAL A 517 -16.01 -12.66 27.07
CA VAL A 517 -14.82 -12.39 26.24
C VAL A 517 -14.86 -13.15 24.92
N VAL A 518 -15.28 -14.42 24.94
CA VAL A 518 -15.45 -15.24 23.74
C VAL A 518 -16.60 -14.72 22.88
N HIS A 519 -17.72 -14.36 23.50
CA HIS A 519 -18.87 -13.75 22.83
C HIS A 519 -18.46 -12.49 22.07
N ASN A 520 -17.80 -11.55 22.76
CA ASN A 520 -17.29 -10.32 22.16
C ASN A 520 -16.29 -10.59 21.03
N HIS A 521 -15.37 -11.56 21.21
CA HIS A 521 -14.42 -11.91 20.16
C HIS A 521 -15.14 -12.34 18.88
N TYR A 522 -16.09 -13.28 18.95
CA TYR A 522 -16.83 -13.71 17.76
C TYR A 522 -17.75 -12.63 17.19
N GLN A 523 -18.32 -11.76 18.03
CA GLN A 523 -19.23 -10.70 17.60
C GLN A 523 -18.51 -9.57 16.85
N TYR A 524 -17.25 -9.28 17.16
CA TYR A 524 -16.59 -8.06 16.68
C TYR A 524 -15.32 -8.29 15.85
N ARG A 525 -14.69 -9.47 15.88
CA ARG A 525 -13.42 -9.70 15.16
C ARG A 525 -13.52 -9.55 13.64
N HIS A 526 -14.69 -9.78 13.06
CA HIS A 526 -14.88 -9.85 11.61
C HIS A 526 -15.12 -8.49 10.94
N GLN A 527 -15.22 -7.39 11.69
CA GLN A 527 -15.64 -6.10 11.15
C GLN A 527 -14.67 -5.55 10.08
N ILE A 528 -13.36 -5.83 10.23
CA ILE A 528 -12.36 -5.44 9.22
C ILE A 528 -12.47 -6.30 7.96
N ASP A 529 -12.70 -7.61 8.09
CA ASP A 529 -12.94 -8.49 6.96
C ASP A 529 -14.21 -8.06 6.19
N ASP A 530 -15.29 -7.70 6.90
CA ASP A 530 -16.52 -7.18 6.29
C ASP A 530 -16.30 -5.85 5.57
N HIS A 531 -15.47 -4.96 6.13
CA HIS A 531 -15.11 -3.69 5.53
C HIS A 531 -14.29 -3.89 4.25
N ASN A 532 -13.27 -4.77 4.31
CA ASN A 532 -12.47 -5.17 3.17
C ASN A 532 -13.33 -5.79 2.06
N ASN A 533 -14.28 -6.65 2.42
CA ASN A 533 -15.20 -7.25 1.47
C ASN A 533 -16.05 -6.17 0.76
N LYS A 534 -16.60 -5.19 1.50
CA LYS A 534 -17.36 -4.07 0.91
C LYS A 534 -16.51 -3.18 0.00
N ARG A 535 -15.21 -3.04 0.30
CA ARG A 535 -14.24 -2.27 -0.52
C ARG A 535 -13.88 -3.00 -1.81
N HIS A 536 -13.73 -4.32 -1.76
CA HIS A 536 -13.31 -5.14 -2.90
C HIS A 536 -14.46 -5.58 -3.79
N GLN A 537 -15.64 -5.85 -3.22
CA GLN A 537 -16.78 -6.41 -3.93
C GLN A 537 -17.93 -5.41 -4.12
N PRO A 538 -18.69 -5.55 -5.23
CA PRO A 538 -18.45 -6.47 -6.36
C PRO A 538 -17.38 -5.94 -7.33
N ILE A 539 -17.03 -4.64 -7.24
CA ILE A 539 -16.04 -4.00 -8.11
C ILE A 539 -15.13 -3.15 -7.22
N SER A 540 -13.82 -3.40 -7.28
CA SER A 540 -12.83 -2.64 -6.53
C SER A 540 -12.51 -1.31 -7.23
N LEU A 541 -12.63 -0.20 -6.49
CA LEU A 541 -12.22 1.12 -6.98
C LEU A 541 -10.72 1.18 -7.26
N GLU A 542 -9.91 0.55 -6.40
CA GLU A 542 -8.46 0.45 -6.59
C GLU A 542 -8.14 -0.24 -7.91
N VAL A 543 -8.73 -1.40 -8.19
CA VAL A 543 -8.51 -2.12 -9.45
C VAL A 543 -8.99 -1.32 -10.65
N THR A 544 -10.17 -0.69 -10.55
CA THR A 544 -10.70 0.19 -11.61
C THR A 544 -9.75 1.35 -11.92
N TRP A 545 -9.11 1.91 -10.88
CA TRP A 545 -8.06 2.91 -11.00
C TRP A 545 -6.72 2.29 -11.45
N ALA A 546 -6.71 1.77 -12.68
CA ALA A 546 -5.52 1.24 -13.32
C ALA A 546 -4.43 2.32 -13.42
N THR A 547 -3.30 2.07 -12.75
CA THR A 547 -2.20 3.03 -12.59
C THR A 547 -0.86 2.31 -12.52
N LYS A 548 0.20 2.95 -13.01
CA LYS A 548 1.60 2.53 -12.81
C LYS A 548 2.28 3.30 -11.67
N THR A 549 1.63 4.37 -11.20
CA THR A 549 2.05 5.23 -10.07
C THR A 549 1.43 4.66 -8.79
N TRP A 550 2.26 4.13 -7.88
CA TRP A 550 1.78 3.44 -6.67
C TRP A 550 1.14 4.40 -5.67
N GLU A 551 1.51 5.68 -5.68
CA GLU A 551 0.92 6.71 -4.83
C GLU A 551 -0.58 6.90 -5.15
N ASN A 552 -0.95 6.81 -6.44
CA ASN A 552 -2.34 6.80 -6.88
C ASN A 552 -3.10 5.59 -6.31
N ARG A 553 -2.42 4.43 -6.13
CA ARG A 553 -3.01 3.24 -5.51
C ARG A 553 -3.33 3.49 -4.04
N VAL A 554 -2.42 4.12 -3.30
CA VAL A 554 -2.64 4.49 -1.90
C VAL A 554 -3.80 5.46 -1.78
N PHE A 555 -3.87 6.48 -2.65
CA PHE A 555 -5.00 7.40 -2.67
C PHE A 555 -6.32 6.70 -3.01
N ALA A 556 -6.34 5.79 -3.99
CA ALA A 556 -7.52 5.01 -4.32
C ALA A 556 -7.97 4.11 -3.15
N TYR A 557 -7.04 3.54 -2.38
CA TYR A 557 -7.34 2.79 -1.16
C TYR A 557 -7.97 3.66 -0.07
N LEU A 558 -7.43 4.85 0.18
CA LEU A 558 -8.02 5.82 1.13
C LEU A 558 -9.42 6.27 0.70
N LEU A 559 -9.60 6.52 -0.60
CA LEU A 559 -10.89 6.90 -1.18
C LEU A 559 -11.92 5.78 -1.05
N ALA A 560 -11.55 4.54 -1.40
CA ALA A 560 -12.43 3.38 -1.29
C ALA A 560 -12.79 3.07 0.17
N THR A 561 -11.84 3.22 1.09
CA THR A 561 -12.08 3.12 2.54
C THR A 561 -13.07 4.19 3.00
N THR A 562 -12.88 5.43 2.54
CA THR A 562 -13.77 6.56 2.84
C THR A 562 -15.17 6.31 2.31
N GLU A 563 -15.33 5.82 1.09
CA GLU A 563 -16.62 5.43 0.51
C GLU A 563 -17.37 4.41 1.39
N VAL A 564 -16.70 3.33 1.80
CA VAL A 564 -17.33 2.32 2.67
C VAL A 564 -17.72 2.93 4.02
N ASN A 565 -16.85 3.75 4.62
CA ASN A 565 -17.17 4.47 5.86
C ASN A 565 -18.40 5.37 5.70
N CYS A 566 -18.58 6.03 4.55
CA CYS A 566 -19.74 6.88 4.29
C CYS A 566 -21.03 6.07 4.24
N ASN A 567 -21.03 4.92 3.56
CA ASN A 567 -22.20 4.04 3.49
C ASN A 567 -22.58 3.54 4.90
N LEU A 568 -21.59 3.09 5.68
CA LEU A 568 -21.81 2.62 7.06
C LEU A 568 -22.31 3.74 7.97
N ALA A 569 -21.76 4.94 7.85
CA ALA A 569 -22.19 6.09 8.64
C ALA A 569 -23.60 6.55 8.27
N SER A 570 -23.94 6.55 6.98
CA SER A 570 -25.30 6.87 6.51
C SER A 570 -26.29 5.89 7.14
N SER A 571 -25.99 4.59 7.10
CA SER A 571 -26.88 3.61 7.71
C SER A 571 -26.97 3.74 9.24
N PHE A 572 -25.83 3.92 9.91
CA PHE A 572 -25.77 3.91 11.38
C PHE A 572 -26.31 5.19 12.02
N PHE A 573 -26.01 6.36 11.47
CA PHE A 573 -26.32 7.66 12.08
C PHE A 573 -27.57 8.33 11.51
N ILE A 574 -27.87 8.13 10.22
CA ILE A 574 -29.07 8.69 9.57
C ILE A 574 -30.25 7.69 9.70
N GLY A 575 -29.98 6.40 9.86
CA GLY A 575 -31.01 5.36 9.99
C GLY A 575 -31.54 4.86 8.65
N GLU A 576 -30.83 5.14 7.55
CA GLU A 576 -31.14 4.58 6.24
C GLU A 576 -30.72 3.11 6.17
N PRO A 577 -31.46 2.25 5.44
CA PRO A 577 -30.99 0.89 5.19
C PRO A 577 -29.67 0.95 4.40
N PRO A 578 -28.67 0.12 4.73
CA PRO A 578 -27.40 0.14 4.02
C PRO A 578 -27.64 -0.23 2.56
N LEU A 579 -27.23 0.67 1.66
CA LEU A 579 -27.37 0.42 0.23
C LEU A 579 -26.33 -0.60 -0.23
N PRO A 580 -26.67 -1.46 -1.22
CA PRO A 580 -25.68 -2.27 -1.91
C PRO A 580 -24.53 -1.40 -2.44
N SER A 581 -23.28 -1.89 -2.37
CA SER A 581 -22.08 -1.08 -2.64
C SER A 581 -22.14 -0.30 -3.95
N LEU A 582 -22.59 -0.91 -5.06
CA LEU A 582 -22.69 -0.23 -6.35
C LEU A 582 -23.78 0.84 -6.40
N SER A 583 -24.88 0.64 -5.69
CA SER A 583 -25.97 1.63 -5.62
C SER A 583 -25.49 2.86 -4.85
N PHE A 584 -24.88 2.66 -3.68
CA PHE A 584 -24.28 3.74 -2.91
C PHE A 584 -23.19 4.48 -3.72
N ARG A 585 -22.32 3.73 -4.41
CA ARG A 585 -21.28 4.31 -5.26
C ARG A 585 -21.84 5.23 -6.35
N LYS A 586 -22.93 4.82 -7.01
CA LYS A 586 -23.62 5.64 -8.03
C LYS A 586 -24.20 6.91 -7.44
N GLU A 587 -24.80 6.82 -6.26
CA GLU A 587 -25.33 7.97 -5.54
C GLU A 587 -24.23 8.95 -5.14
N LEU A 588 -23.16 8.46 -4.49
CA LEU A 588 -22.01 9.28 -4.14
C LEU A 588 -21.35 9.90 -5.39
N ALA A 589 -21.18 9.13 -6.47
CA ALA A 589 -20.66 9.64 -7.73
C ALA A 589 -21.54 10.76 -8.29
N ARG A 590 -22.87 10.61 -8.24
CA ARG A 590 -23.81 11.66 -8.69
C ARG A 590 -23.65 12.93 -7.88
N GLU A 591 -23.58 12.84 -6.55
CA GLU A 591 -23.37 13.98 -5.64
C GLU A 591 -22.04 14.69 -5.91
N LEU A 592 -20.95 13.92 -6.09
CA LEU A 592 -19.64 14.48 -6.42
C LEU A 592 -19.60 15.14 -7.80
N LEU A 593 -20.27 14.54 -8.80
CA LEU A 593 -20.35 15.13 -10.14
C LEU A 593 -21.14 16.44 -10.10
N LEU A 594 -22.26 16.48 -9.38
CA LEU A 594 -23.19 17.61 -9.29
C LEU A 594 -22.88 18.57 -8.13
N ASN A 595 -21.67 18.49 -7.56
CA ASN A 595 -21.29 19.26 -6.39
C ASN A 595 -21.48 20.79 -6.58
N PRO A 596 -21.87 21.52 -5.52
CA PRO A 596 -22.15 22.95 -5.60
C PRO A 596 -20.90 23.81 -5.80
N TYR A 597 -19.70 23.25 -5.63
CA TYR A 597 -18.44 23.97 -5.73
C TYR A 597 -17.95 24.13 -7.18
N PHE A 598 -18.56 23.45 -8.15
CA PHE A 598 -18.14 23.48 -9.55
C PHE A 598 -19.16 24.15 -10.46
N ASN A 599 -18.88 25.39 -10.85
CA ASN A 599 -19.73 26.10 -11.80
C ASN A 599 -19.49 25.59 -13.24
N ARG A 600 -20.37 24.70 -13.70
CA ARG A 600 -20.31 24.10 -15.05
C ARG A 600 -20.48 25.12 -16.18
N ASN A 601 -21.18 26.23 -15.92
CA ASN A 601 -21.39 27.29 -16.90
C ASN A 601 -20.10 28.09 -17.20
N VAL A 602 -19.08 27.96 -16.35
CA VAL A 602 -17.72 28.50 -16.59
C VAL A 602 -16.78 27.44 -17.17
N ALA A 603 -17.12 26.15 -16.99
CA ALA A 603 -16.29 25.01 -17.39
C ALA A 603 -16.61 24.45 -18.78
N THR A 604 -17.75 24.81 -19.37
CA THR A 604 -17.81 24.92 -20.83
C THR A 604 -16.83 26.03 -21.19
N ASP A 605 -15.59 25.63 -21.49
CA ASP A 605 -14.99 26.19 -22.68
C ASP A 605 -16.05 25.98 -23.76
N GLU A 606 -16.91 26.98 -23.95
CA GLU A 606 -17.25 27.36 -25.30
C GLU A 606 -15.89 27.33 -25.99
N ARG A 607 -15.63 26.25 -26.75
CA ARG A 607 -14.68 26.34 -27.85
C ARG A 607 -14.97 27.71 -28.41
N PRO A 608 -14.01 28.66 -28.40
CA PRO A 608 -14.31 29.96 -28.94
C PRO A 608 -14.95 29.63 -30.27
N LYS A 609 -16.25 29.97 -30.43
CA LYS A 609 -16.81 30.01 -31.77
C LYS A 609 -15.79 30.90 -32.42
N ARG A 610 -14.94 30.32 -33.27
CA ARG A 610 -14.04 31.09 -34.10
C ARG A 610 -15.03 31.93 -34.87
N LYS A 611 -15.32 33.13 -34.36
CA LYS A 611 -15.63 34.25 -35.23
C LYS A 611 -14.43 34.21 -36.14
N ARG A 612 -14.65 33.66 -37.34
CA ARG A 612 -13.78 33.89 -38.47
C ARG A 612 -13.81 35.41 -38.61
N THR A 613 -12.94 36.08 -37.87
CA THR A 613 -12.47 37.38 -38.27
C THR A 613 -11.86 37.11 -39.63
N CYS A 614 -12.53 37.64 -40.66
CA CYS A 614 -12.13 37.61 -42.06
C CYS A 614 -10.62 37.82 -42.12
N CYS A 615 -9.89 36.75 -42.35
CA CYS A 615 -8.45 36.77 -42.50
C CYS A 615 -8.19 37.11 -43.96
N GLU A 616 -7.41 38.17 -44.22
CA GLU A 616 -6.97 38.51 -45.57
C GLU A 616 -6.44 37.25 -46.28
N HIS A 617 -7.11 36.88 -47.36
CA HIS A 617 -6.74 35.76 -48.21
C HIS A 617 -5.57 36.19 -49.09
N THR A 618 -4.37 35.74 -48.73
CA THR A 618 -3.14 36.04 -49.49
C THR A 618 -2.52 34.73 -49.97
N PHE A 619 -2.45 34.56 -51.29
CA PHE A 619 -1.81 33.41 -51.92
C PHE A 619 -0.29 33.54 -51.81
N THR A 620 0.32 32.73 -50.93
CA THR A 620 1.73 32.85 -50.56
C THR A 620 2.49 31.59 -50.92
N THR A 621 3.77 31.74 -51.26
CA THR A 621 4.71 30.64 -51.48
C THR A 621 5.54 30.39 -50.23
N LEU A 622 5.62 29.14 -49.77
CA LEU A 622 6.46 28.72 -48.64
C LEU A 622 7.93 29.10 -48.89
N ARG A 623 8.69 29.54 -47.89
CA ARG A 623 10.10 30.01 -48.06
C ARG A 623 11.06 28.85 -48.40
N ALA A 624 12.23 29.18 -48.98
CA ALA A 624 13.27 28.17 -49.27
C ALA A 624 13.73 27.47 -47.98
N TYR A 625 14.11 26.19 -48.07
CA TYR A 625 14.54 25.36 -46.93
C TYR A 625 13.51 25.23 -45.80
N THR A 626 12.21 25.36 -46.10
CA THR A 626 11.14 25.17 -45.10
C THR A 626 10.06 24.21 -45.58
N LYS A 627 9.41 23.48 -44.67
CA LYS A 627 8.30 22.56 -44.92
C LYS A 627 7.22 22.69 -43.83
N TRP A 628 6.00 22.28 -44.14
CA TRP A 628 4.92 22.22 -43.15
C TRP A 628 5.01 20.96 -42.27
N GLN A 629 4.81 21.10 -40.97
CA GLN A 629 4.49 20.00 -40.05
C GLN A 629 3.22 20.38 -39.29
N GLY A 630 2.09 19.74 -39.64
CA GLY A 630 0.77 20.26 -39.22
C GLY A 630 0.55 21.66 -39.78
N SER A 631 0.29 22.63 -38.90
CA SER A 631 0.12 24.06 -39.21
C SER A 631 1.38 24.90 -38.99
N ASP A 632 2.53 24.29 -38.69
CA ASP A 632 3.78 24.99 -38.37
C ASP A 632 4.82 24.87 -39.51
N ILE A 633 5.60 25.93 -39.73
CA ILE A 633 6.70 25.96 -40.71
C ILE A 633 7.99 25.54 -40.00
N ILE A 634 8.60 24.45 -40.44
CA ILE A 634 9.87 23.93 -39.90
C ILE A 634 10.97 23.89 -40.97
N PRO A 635 12.25 23.81 -40.58
CA PRO A 635 13.35 23.66 -41.54
C PRO A 635 13.26 22.36 -42.37
N SER A 636 13.76 22.42 -43.59
CA SER A 636 13.80 21.32 -44.55
C SER A 636 15.19 21.21 -45.18
N SER A 637 15.68 19.97 -45.34
CA SER A 637 16.92 19.66 -46.04
C SER A 637 16.84 19.88 -47.56
N SER A 638 15.63 19.91 -48.13
CA SER A 638 15.38 20.27 -49.53
C SER A 638 15.11 21.77 -49.66
N ILE A 639 15.67 22.41 -50.69
CA ILE A 639 15.52 23.84 -50.99
C ILE A 639 14.06 24.21 -51.26
N TYR A 640 13.34 23.41 -52.05
CA TYR A 640 11.96 23.67 -52.47
C TYR A 640 11.07 22.43 -52.32
N PRO A 641 10.76 22.00 -51.09
CA PRO A 641 9.93 20.82 -50.87
C PRO A 641 8.50 21.11 -51.32
N GLN A 642 8.00 20.33 -52.26
CA GLN A 642 6.62 20.41 -52.75
C GLN A 642 5.76 19.33 -52.10
N ARG A 643 4.49 19.66 -51.83
CA ARG A 643 3.46 18.71 -51.38
C ARG A 643 2.33 18.66 -52.38
N MET A 644 1.62 17.54 -52.39
CA MET A 644 0.41 17.42 -53.19
C MET A 644 -0.61 18.48 -52.75
N CYS A 645 -1.18 19.19 -53.71
CA CYS A 645 -2.29 20.12 -53.50
C CYS A 645 -3.46 19.44 -52.77
N LYS A 646 -4.25 20.19 -51.98
CA LYS A 646 -5.51 19.72 -51.38
C LYS A 646 -6.44 19.06 -52.40
N GLY A 647 -6.59 19.65 -53.60
CA GLY A 647 -7.38 19.07 -54.69
C GLY A 647 -6.70 17.91 -55.42
N LYS A 648 -5.48 17.52 -55.03
CA LYS A 648 -4.65 16.48 -55.65
C LYS A 648 -4.31 16.72 -57.14
N HIS A 649 -4.45 17.95 -57.64
CA HIS A 649 -4.16 18.26 -59.05
C HIS A 649 -2.67 18.22 -59.39
N ARG A 650 -1.82 18.82 -58.53
CA ARG A 650 -0.37 18.93 -58.74
C ARG A 650 0.39 19.11 -57.44
N LYS A 651 1.72 18.87 -57.47
CA LYS A 651 2.62 19.20 -56.36
C LYS A 651 2.96 20.69 -56.38
N VAL A 652 2.77 21.35 -55.25
CA VAL A 652 2.92 22.81 -55.07
C VAL A 652 3.57 23.11 -53.72
N ARG A 653 3.91 24.37 -53.49
CA ARG A 653 4.38 24.90 -52.20
C ARG A 653 3.66 26.19 -51.80
N THR A 654 2.53 26.45 -52.46
CA THR A 654 1.69 27.63 -52.27
C THR A 654 0.56 27.33 -51.30
N TYR A 655 0.14 28.30 -50.51
CA TYR A 655 -0.92 28.17 -49.50
C TYR A 655 -1.64 29.52 -49.28
N CYS A 656 -2.84 29.49 -48.69
CA CYS A 656 -3.50 30.71 -48.21
C CYS A 656 -2.99 31.03 -46.80
N SER A 657 -2.67 32.30 -46.52
CA SER A 657 -2.46 32.84 -45.16
C SER A 657 -3.54 32.40 -44.16
N CYS A 658 -4.78 32.28 -44.62
CA CYS A 658 -5.95 31.89 -43.87
C CYS A 658 -6.05 30.37 -43.55
N SER A 659 -5.25 29.53 -44.21
CA SER A 659 -5.19 28.07 -44.00
C SER A 659 -3.75 27.54 -43.89
N PRO A 660 -3.00 27.89 -42.82
CA PRO A 660 -1.65 27.37 -42.60
C PRO A 660 -1.61 25.84 -42.59
N GLY A 661 -0.58 25.25 -43.18
CA GLY A 661 -0.43 23.78 -43.28
C GLY A 661 -1.12 23.12 -44.48
N VAL A 662 -2.06 23.80 -45.15
CA VAL A 662 -2.78 23.26 -46.32
C VAL A 662 -2.20 23.85 -47.61
N VAL A 663 -1.49 23.01 -48.37
CA VAL A 663 -0.90 23.42 -49.64
C VAL A 663 -1.95 23.33 -50.76
N MET A 664 -2.09 24.40 -51.55
CA MET A 664 -3.09 24.52 -52.61
C MET A 664 -2.51 25.17 -53.87
N CYS A 665 -2.92 24.68 -55.05
CA CYS A 665 -2.64 25.36 -56.31
C CYS A 665 -3.56 26.57 -56.48
N GLU A 666 -3.30 27.37 -57.50
CA GLU A 666 -4.03 28.60 -57.81
C GLU A 666 -5.54 28.36 -58.02
N GLU A 667 -5.91 27.29 -58.71
CA GLU A 667 -7.31 26.87 -58.87
C GLU A 667 -7.99 26.55 -57.52
N CYS A 668 -7.33 25.72 -56.69
CA CYS A 668 -7.86 25.38 -55.37
C CYS A 668 -7.88 26.59 -54.43
N TYR A 669 -7.01 27.58 -54.65
CA TYR A 669 -7.04 28.85 -53.91
C TYR A 669 -8.23 29.71 -54.34
N ALA A 670 -8.53 29.81 -55.63
CA ALA A 670 -9.72 30.51 -56.13
C ALA A 670 -11.01 29.90 -55.56
N GLN A 671 -11.11 28.57 -55.57
CA GLN A 671 -12.24 27.85 -54.97
C GLN A 671 -12.31 28.06 -53.44
N HIS A 672 -11.17 28.01 -52.76
CA HIS A 672 -11.07 28.27 -51.33
C HIS A 672 -11.54 29.68 -50.94
N LYS A 673 -11.26 30.68 -51.79
CA LYS A 673 -11.73 32.05 -51.60
C LYS A 673 -13.26 32.14 -51.75
N LEU A 674 -13.82 31.52 -52.80
CA LEU A 674 -15.28 31.46 -53.01
C LEU A 674 -16.02 30.72 -51.89
N GLU A 675 -15.46 29.62 -51.38
CA GLU A 675 -16.04 28.82 -50.28
C GLU A 675 -16.06 29.55 -48.94
N ILE A 676 -15.11 30.46 -48.71
CA ILE A 676 -14.98 31.18 -47.44
C ILE A 676 -15.64 32.56 -47.47
N ASP A 677 -15.62 33.26 -48.61
CA ASP A 677 -16.30 34.56 -48.79
C ASP A 677 -17.82 34.39 -48.99
N GLY A 678 -18.29 33.19 -49.33
CA GLY A 678 -19.72 32.84 -49.49
C GLY A 678 -20.41 32.27 -48.24
N GLN A 679 -19.72 32.23 -47.10
CA GLN A 679 -20.23 31.83 -45.76
C GLN A 679 -20.22 33.03 -44.81
#